data_AF-A0A329AUS5-F1
#
_entry.id   AF-A0A329AUS5-F1
#
_cell.length_a   1.000
_cell.length_b   1.000
_cell.length_c   1.000
_cell.angle_alpha   90.00
_cell.angle_beta   90.00
_cell.angle_gamma   90.00
#
_symmetry.space_group_name_H-M   'P 1'
#
loop_
_entity.id
_entity.type
_entity.pdbx_description
1 polymer ?
#
loop_
_entity_poly.entity_id
_entity_poly.type
_entity_poly.pdbx_seq_one_letter_code
_entity_poly.pdbx_strand_id
1 'polypeptide(L)'
;MVILAMAGGTGIMPVLASSADGVHRLDPVDIRGSHAVGLALTRDRVFVVSRGGQVADGATGVAIKGEQVGIRLELPFDSRGLDACGVCVRGNAARLTISGIGTVDKAASAIHVTGNEAYLNLYDSPAGTAGHVAGGGTGIWISGGRALILLRDRLAVEGAGSRGVLLKGRSSRIYRTGGEMQVSDGATGIEGLGDLVWATLQAGTLSVRGDGSTGVVLRGSNSLFDAGPGSTLNVTDRAVGLRLVTAGASLAGRIMVTAGATAVQVRGEPGAGSATVVNEYGASLETRGPAAYGLVGSGVAAGSKPMLVNRGLIDVDPAFHGAGQSWPDLPALGLPGHELGVGLSVSAPLDGTGQVHAINEGSIIVRHAGAGMVASRPGASVTNRGLVSLQSNADSPPAYGNLLHAMVALNGGSAINDDIGVIEVNTAYGKAFFADAGSTLVNRGTVRLHGSQMAANHPQTGLPQPGKARAPESNDGLVINSSPWDLSGNRLVIAGADQNIERLLNTSELRNGAVLVGKGGGFTNEGTLDRMRLVAAGSVHNTRSGSMTLSPDRASSVSARFINSGAIKLVQRFKVTGVLVNQAGGEMLLSQAGSIRYGQGGSFANHSVVSADHADHHGRAIYVAGPGNGVGTNAGLLIARGGYGVMSTSGSFGQLPQSVAPMRERSGGRGIFINQGLIDFTADKRATSALYVRSHASHDLLNDHGGIIAMRGNKAVAMRSDSDSQLVNRGTIHLGERGTTETGMTAMMLRQNMPGAIIVNEISGIINVNARRSHAFELPQGGRLINRGLVRLRCGDSSCGVFKDAATRAGDISGSVAAAAYQFAPRFREPVAGHEQRVARSTLAGYVIGTRPDGQAGTLSGGHLDASGVTVDTGFVAGT
;
A
#
# COMPACT_ATOMS: atom_id res chain seq x y z
N MET A 1 36.88 -48.74 37.46
CA MET A 1 38.27 -48.62 37.93
C MET A 1 38.42 -47.23 38.53
N VAL A 2 38.60 -47.11 39.85
CA VAL A 2 38.93 -45.83 40.49
C VAL A 2 40.44 -45.66 40.31
N ILE A 3 40.87 -44.69 39.51
CA ILE A 3 42.28 -44.38 39.33
C ILE A 3 42.58 -43.20 40.27
N LEU A 4 43.24 -43.47 41.41
CA LEU A 4 43.89 -42.44 42.20
C LEU A 4 45.19 -42.07 41.47
N ALA A 5 45.22 -40.93 40.78
CA ALA A 5 46.47 -40.39 40.26
C ALA A 5 47.11 -39.47 41.30
N MET A 6 48.29 -39.86 41.82
CA MET A 6 49.14 -38.97 42.61
C MET A 6 50.17 -38.27 41.71
N ALA A 7 50.03 -36.95 41.69
CA ALA A 7 51.03 -35.90 41.92
C ALA A 7 52.37 -35.87 41.14
N GLY A 8 52.67 -34.70 40.60
CA GLY A 8 53.58 -33.77 41.31
C GLY A 8 52.88 -32.40 41.44
N GLY A 9 52.70 -31.75 42.59
CA GLY A 9 53.00 -32.07 43.98
C GLY A 9 52.06 -31.33 44.96
N THR A 10 51.92 -31.95 46.14
CA THR A 10 51.51 -31.49 47.50
C THR A 10 50.13 -30.85 47.76
N GLY A 11 49.21 -31.63 48.35
CA GLY A 11 48.12 -31.12 49.22
C GLY A 11 46.87 -32.00 49.36
N ILE A 12 46.90 -33.01 50.26
CA ILE A 12 45.81 -33.75 50.94
C ILE A 12 44.64 -34.32 50.08
N MET A 13 44.63 -35.66 49.92
CA MET A 13 43.47 -36.43 49.42
C MET A 13 42.43 -36.67 50.52
N PRO A 14 41.13 -36.42 50.29
CA PRO A 14 40.09 -36.87 51.21
C PRO A 14 39.62 -38.29 50.91
N VAL A 15 39.15 -38.94 51.97
CA VAL A 15 38.72 -40.33 52.05
C VAL A 15 37.55 -40.63 51.10
N LEU A 16 37.76 -41.53 50.13
CA LEU A 16 36.69 -42.17 49.37
C LEU A 16 35.95 -43.17 50.27
N ALA A 17 34.86 -42.75 50.92
CA ALA A 17 33.87 -43.70 51.38
C ALA A 17 32.99 -44.09 50.19
N SER A 18 33.26 -45.23 49.54
CA SER A 18 32.31 -45.84 48.60
C SER A 18 31.31 -46.68 49.39
N SER A 19 30.01 -46.40 49.27
CA SER A 19 28.98 -47.31 49.74
C SER A 19 28.68 -48.38 48.69
N ALA A 20 28.10 -49.50 49.12
CA ALA A 20 27.67 -50.59 48.23
C ALA A 20 26.65 -50.13 47.15
N ASP A 21 26.04 -48.95 47.31
CA ASP A 21 24.99 -48.39 46.44
C ASP A 21 25.51 -47.47 45.32
N GLY A 22 26.83 -47.36 45.12
CA GLY A 22 27.40 -46.54 44.03
C GLY A 22 27.38 -45.02 44.28
N VAL A 23 27.30 -44.61 45.55
CA VAL A 23 27.41 -43.21 45.99
C VAL A 23 28.84 -42.94 46.46
N HIS A 24 29.47 -41.88 45.92
CA HIS A 24 30.79 -41.40 46.33
C HIS A 24 30.65 -40.07 47.08
N ARG A 25 31.27 -39.95 48.25
CA ARG A 25 31.32 -38.69 49.02
C ARG A 25 32.75 -38.14 49.05
N LEU A 26 32.87 -36.83 48.87
CA LEU A 26 34.13 -36.10 48.81
C LEU A 26 34.10 -34.94 49.82
N ASP A 27 35.01 -34.95 50.79
CA ASP A 27 35.31 -33.78 51.62
C ASP A 27 35.98 -32.67 50.77
N PRO A 28 36.17 -31.44 51.29
CA PRO A 28 36.75 -30.35 50.51
C PRO A 28 38.08 -30.73 49.84
N VAL A 29 38.23 -30.39 48.56
CA VAL A 29 39.40 -30.72 47.73
C VAL A 29 40.13 -29.45 47.29
N ASP A 30 41.38 -29.31 47.72
CA ASP A 30 42.28 -28.27 47.27
C ASP A 30 43.33 -28.87 46.33
N ILE A 31 43.24 -28.53 45.04
CA ILE A 31 44.05 -29.16 43.99
C ILE A 31 44.57 -28.13 42.99
N ARG A 32 45.84 -28.30 42.57
CA ARG A 32 46.49 -27.43 41.59
C ARG A 32 47.31 -28.22 40.57
N GLY A 33 47.38 -27.71 39.34
CA GLY A 33 48.23 -28.21 38.26
C GLY A 33 47.46 -28.83 37.08
N SER A 34 48.04 -28.72 35.87
CA SER A 34 47.36 -28.89 34.57
C SER A 34 46.79 -30.28 34.25
N HIS A 35 47.06 -31.27 35.10
CA HIS A 35 46.59 -32.64 34.95
C HIS A 35 46.10 -33.22 36.28
N ALA A 36 46.04 -32.39 37.32
CA ALA A 36 45.65 -32.83 38.64
C ALA A 36 44.12 -32.98 38.67
N VAL A 37 43.63 -34.16 39.07
CA VAL A 37 42.19 -34.44 39.18
C VAL A 37 41.89 -34.91 40.59
N GLY A 38 40.95 -34.26 41.29
CA GLY A 38 40.57 -34.60 42.65
C GLY A 38 39.83 -35.94 42.70
N LEU A 39 38.81 -36.08 41.87
CA LEU A 39 38.05 -37.31 41.68
C LEU A 39 37.87 -37.61 40.18
N ALA A 40 38.38 -38.75 39.72
CA ALA A 40 38.20 -39.22 38.34
C ALA A 40 37.40 -40.53 38.29
N LEU A 41 36.25 -40.52 37.60
CA LEU A 41 35.39 -41.69 37.42
C LEU A 41 35.08 -41.93 35.94
N THR A 42 35.16 -43.18 35.49
CA THR A 42 34.65 -43.62 34.19
C THR A 42 33.61 -44.71 34.42
N ARG A 43 32.34 -44.31 34.58
CA ARG A 43 31.23 -45.19 34.96
C ARG A 43 29.87 -44.53 34.72
N ASP A 44 28.91 -45.29 34.21
CA ASP A 44 27.51 -44.87 34.07
C ASP A 44 26.76 -44.99 35.40
N ARG A 45 25.67 -44.23 35.56
CA ARG A 45 24.73 -44.31 36.69
C ARG A 45 25.43 -44.20 38.06
N VAL A 46 26.36 -43.24 38.18
CA VAL A 46 27.07 -42.95 39.43
C VAL A 46 26.50 -41.70 40.09
N PHE A 47 26.54 -41.65 41.42
CA PHE A 47 26.13 -40.47 42.19
C PHE A 47 27.30 -39.95 43.04
N VAL A 48 27.62 -38.67 42.92
CA VAL A 48 28.70 -38.00 43.68
C VAL A 48 28.13 -36.89 44.55
N VAL A 49 28.53 -36.86 45.82
CA VAL A 49 28.31 -35.72 46.73
C VAL A 49 29.66 -35.10 47.05
N SER A 50 29.82 -33.80 46.79
CA SER A 50 31.07 -33.07 47.03
C SER A 50 30.84 -31.83 47.89
N ARG A 51 31.81 -31.53 48.76
CA ARG A 51 31.88 -30.33 49.58
C ARG A 51 32.77 -29.22 48.99
N GLY A 52 33.03 -29.25 47.68
CA GLY A 52 33.74 -28.18 46.97
C GLY A 52 35.23 -28.11 47.30
N GLY A 53 35.81 -26.91 47.27
CA GLY A 53 37.22 -26.66 47.57
C GLY A 53 37.89 -25.72 46.55
N GLN A 54 39.22 -25.65 46.54
CA GLN A 54 39.99 -24.83 45.60
C GLN A 54 40.51 -25.66 44.42
N VAL A 55 40.30 -25.20 43.19
CA VAL A 55 40.85 -25.81 41.97
C VAL A 55 41.65 -24.77 41.21
N ALA A 56 42.94 -25.03 40.95
CA ALA A 56 43.76 -24.07 40.21
C ALA A 56 44.72 -24.64 39.16
N ASP A 57 45.24 -23.76 38.32
CA ASP A 57 46.34 -24.02 37.36
C ASP A 57 46.06 -25.20 36.42
N GLY A 58 44.83 -25.30 35.90
CA GLY A 58 44.38 -26.36 34.98
C GLY A 58 43.91 -27.65 35.66
N ALA A 59 43.84 -27.70 36.99
CA ALA A 59 43.32 -28.85 37.71
C ALA A 59 41.81 -29.05 37.50
N THR A 60 41.32 -30.26 37.76
CA THR A 60 39.89 -30.57 37.79
C THR A 60 39.47 -31.10 39.16
N GLY A 61 38.47 -30.52 39.80
CA GLY A 61 37.95 -31.00 41.08
C GLY A 61 37.30 -32.38 40.94
N VAL A 62 36.24 -32.45 40.15
CA VAL A 62 35.50 -33.69 39.86
C VAL A 62 35.41 -33.91 38.34
N ALA A 63 35.95 -35.02 37.85
CA ALA A 63 35.89 -35.44 36.44
C ALA A 63 35.14 -36.77 36.30
N ILE A 64 34.03 -36.78 35.56
CA ILE A 64 33.25 -38.00 35.33
C ILE A 64 33.00 -38.22 33.84
N LYS A 65 33.31 -39.42 33.34
CA LYS A 65 32.94 -39.90 32.01
C LYS A 65 31.92 -41.04 32.15
N GLY A 66 30.68 -40.82 31.74
CA GLY A 66 29.61 -41.82 31.84
C GLY A 66 28.21 -41.21 31.69
N GLU A 67 27.25 -42.08 31.41
CA GLU A 67 25.84 -41.73 31.18
C GLU A 67 25.06 -41.68 32.50
N GLN A 68 24.03 -40.82 32.58
CA GLN A 68 23.11 -40.72 33.74
C GLN A 68 23.83 -40.42 35.08
N VAL A 69 24.85 -39.55 35.02
CA VAL A 69 25.63 -39.15 36.20
C VAL A 69 24.81 -38.22 37.09
N GLY A 70 24.79 -38.46 38.40
CA GLY A 70 24.23 -37.54 39.40
C GLY A 70 25.31 -36.86 40.23
N ILE A 71 25.22 -35.54 40.42
CA ILE A 71 26.14 -34.78 41.27
C ILE A 71 25.33 -33.86 42.20
N ARG A 72 25.67 -33.89 43.49
CA ARG A 72 25.26 -32.89 44.48
C ARG A 72 26.49 -32.15 44.98
N LEU A 73 26.55 -30.85 44.73
CA LEU A 73 27.61 -29.98 45.24
C LEU A 73 27.06 -29.18 46.43
N GLU A 74 27.48 -29.52 47.65
CA GLU A 74 27.01 -28.89 48.89
C GLU A 74 27.63 -27.50 49.10
N LEU A 75 28.87 -27.32 48.63
CA LEU A 75 29.62 -26.06 48.65
C LEU A 75 30.38 -25.91 47.33
N PRO A 76 30.57 -24.68 46.82
CA PRO A 76 31.15 -24.47 45.50
C PRO A 76 32.65 -24.81 45.42
N PHE A 77 33.15 -24.98 44.19
CA PHE A 77 34.58 -24.95 43.90
C PHE A 77 35.01 -23.54 43.49
N ASP A 78 36.00 -22.99 44.18
CA ASP A 78 36.70 -21.79 43.70
C ASP A 78 37.72 -22.22 42.63
N SER A 79 37.43 -21.89 41.37
CA SER A 79 38.17 -22.37 40.20
C SER A 79 38.98 -21.23 39.59
N ARG A 80 40.32 -21.34 39.56
CA ARG A 80 41.20 -20.28 39.06
C ARG A 80 42.31 -20.78 38.14
N GLY A 81 42.43 -20.20 36.96
CA GLY A 81 43.52 -20.50 36.03
C GLY A 81 43.04 -21.23 34.79
N LEU A 82 43.84 -21.15 33.73
CA LEU A 82 43.49 -21.64 32.41
C LEU A 82 43.11 -23.12 32.47
N ASP A 83 41.97 -23.48 31.90
CA ASP A 83 41.40 -24.84 31.84
C ASP A 83 41.07 -25.47 33.20
N ALA A 84 41.19 -24.74 34.32
CA ALA A 84 40.79 -25.25 35.63
C ALA A 84 39.26 -25.50 35.63
N CYS A 85 38.83 -26.66 36.13
CA CYS A 85 37.43 -27.08 36.11
C CYS A 85 36.96 -27.56 37.48
N GLY A 86 35.97 -26.91 38.09
CA GLY A 86 35.38 -27.40 39.34
C GLY A 86 34.75 -28.79 39.17
N VAL A 87 33.75 -28.88 38.28
CA VAL A 87 33.03 -30.11 37.95
C VAL A 87 32.94 -30.29 36.44
N CYS A 88 33.56 -31.34 35.92
CA CYS A 88 33.61 -31.69 34.50
C CYS A 88 32.94 -33.05 34.25
N VAL A 89 31.86 -33.07 33.45
CA VAL A 89 31.10 -34.28 33.11
C VAL A 89 31.08 -34.49 31.60
N ARG A 90 31.36 -35.72 31.15
CA ARG A 90 31.20 -36.16 29.76
C ARG A 90 30.26 -37.36 29.69
N GLY A 91 29.07 -37.16 29.13
CA GLY A 91 28.03 -38.18 28.97
C GLY A 91 26.63 -37.57 29.03
N ASN A 92 25.62 -38.29 28.54
CA ASN A 92 24.25 -37.77 28.46
C ASN A 92 23.50 -37.93 29.79
N ALA A 93 22.40 -37.18 29.91
CA ALA A 93 21.46 -37.23 31.02
C ALA A 93 22.10 -36.95 32.40
N ALA A 94 23.15 -36.13 32.45
CA ALA A 94 23.76 -35.70 33.71
C ALA A 94 22.77 -34.86 34.54
N ARG A 95 22.66 -35.12 35.84
CA ARG A 95 21.78 -34.40 36.78
C ARG A 95 22.62 -33.76 37.89
N LEU A 96 22.70 -32.43 37.89
CA LEU A 96 23.51 -31.66 38.82
C LEU A 96 22.60 -30.81 39.73
N THR A 97 22.80 -30.90 41.04
CA THR A 97 22.17 -30.06 42.07
C THR A 97 23.27 -29.33 42.81
N ILE A 98 23.35 -28.01 42.63
CA ILE A 98 24.54 -27.22 42.94
C ILE A 98 24.19 -26.07 43.87
N SER A 99 25.00 -25.91 44.91
CA SER A 99 24.91 -24.84 45.89
C SER A 99 25.98 -23.76 45.64
N GLY A 100 25.64 -22.77 44.81
CA GLY A 100 26.56 -21.73 44.35
C GLY A 100 27.67 -22.23 43.42
N ILE A 101 28.36 -21.31 42.73
CA ILE A 101 29.49 -21.63 41.84
C ILE A 101 30.84 -21.12 42.34
N GLY A 102 30.88 -20.38 43.45
CA GLY A 102 32.12 -19.85 44.03
C GLY A 102 32.75 -18.75 43.17
N THR A 103 34.06 -18.60 43.28
CA THR A 103 34.87 -17.70 42.46
C THR A 103 35.42 -18.45 41.24
N VAL A 104 35.13 -17.97 40.03
CA VAL A 104 35.64 -18.50 38.76
C VAL A 104 36.48 -17.43 38.09
N ASP A 105 37.77 -17.67 37.87
CA ASP A 105 38.68 -16.64 37.35
C ASP A 105 39.74 -17.21 36.39
N LYS A 106 40.36 -16.33 35.59
CA LYS A 106 41.48 -16.62 34.68
C LYS A 106 41.17 -17.77 33.71
N ALA A 107 40.06 -17.66 32.98
CA ALA A 107 39.58 -18.64 32.00
C ALA A 107 39.24 -20.04 32.57
N ALA A 108 39.00 -20.15 33.88
CA ALA A 108 38.49 -21.38 34.50
C ALA A 108 36.99 -21.60 34.21
N SER A 109 36.49 -22.81 34.52
CA SER A 109 35.07 -23.15 34.53
C SER A 109 34.63 -23.73 35.88
N ALA A 110 33.52 -23.26 36.46
CA ALA A 110 33.00 -23.92 37.67
C ALA A 110 32.33 -25.26 37.32
N ILE A 111 31.49 -25.28 36.30
CA ILE A 111 30.78 -26.47 35.84
C ILE A 111 30.89 -26.57 34.33
N HIS A 112 31.34 -27.72 33.84
CA HIS A 112 31.39 -28.03 32.42
C HIS A 112 30.76 -29.40 32.14
N VAL A 113 29.65 -29.43 31.42
CA VAL A 113 28.98 -30.67 30.98
C VAL A 113 29.02 -30.78 29.47
N THR A 114 29.56 -31.89 28.95
CA THR A 114 29.47 -32.27 27.53
C THR A 114 28.58 -33.49 27.40
N GLY A 115 27.41 -33.34 26.77
CA GLY A 115 26.42 -34.40 26.60
C GLY A 115 24.98 -33.87 26.54
N ASN A 116 24.08 -34.64 25.91
CA ASN A 116 22.69 -34.24 25.75
C ASN A 116 21.88 -34.43 27.06
N GLU A 117 20.74 -33.75 27.18
CA GLU A 117 19.78 -33.93 28.28
C GLU A 117 20.34 -33.62 29.68
N ALA A 118 21.34 -32.75 29.76
CA ALA A 118 21.86 -32.28 31.04
C ALA A 118 20.78 -31.50 31.82
N TYR A 119 20.55 -31.86 33.07
CA TYR A 119 19.72 -31.14 34.02
C TYR A 119 20.61 -30.50 35.09
N LEU A 120 20.49 -29.19 35.28
CA LEU A 120 21.23 -28.45 36.30
C LEU A 120 20.26 -27.60 37.12
N ASN A 121 20.34 -27.71 38.45
CA ASN A 121 19.60 -26.86 39.38
C ASN A 121 20.57 -26.15 40.31
N LEU A 122 20.69 -24.83 40.16
CA LEU A 122 21.58 -23.95 40.91
C LEU A 122 20.78 -23.09 41.89
N TYR A 123 21.17 -23.12 43.17
CA TYR A 123 20.63 -22.31 44.24
C TYR A 123 21.76 -21.60 45.01
N ASP A 124 21.41 -20.59 45.80
CA ASP A 124 22.36 -19.83 46.61
C ASP A 124 23.17 -20.73 47.56
N SER A 125 24.45 -20.37 47.74
CA SER A 125 25.31 -21.00 48.74
C SER A 125 24.79 -20.68 50.16
N PRO A 126 24.84 -21.62 51.13
CA PRO A 126 24.46 -21.37 52.52
C PRO A 126 25.36 -20.32 53.17
N ALA A 127 26.56 -20.09 52.62
CA ALA A 127 27.48 -19.05 53.05
C ALA A 127 26.97 -17.62 52.73
N GLY A 128 25.93 -17.47 51.92
CA GLY A 128 25.34 -16.18 51.58
C GLY A 128 26.16 -15.32 50.61
N THR A 129 27.32 -15.78 50.16
CA THR A 129 28.16 -15.11 49.16
C THR A 129 27.62 -15.36 47.76
N ALA A 130 27.50 -14.30 46.95
CA ALA A 130 27.19 -14.42 45.53
C ALA A 130 28.32 -15.17 44.79
N GLY A 131 27.96 -15.96 43.78
CA GLY A 131 28.95 -16.50 42.84
C GLY A 131 29.62 -15.34 42.08
N HIS A 132 30.91 -15.47 41.77
CA HIS A 132 31.68 -14.42 41.11
C HIS A 132 32.46 -15.01 39.94
N VAL A 133 32.21 -14.53 38.72
CA VAL A 133 32.90 -14.96 37.50
C VAL A 133 33.66 -13.80 36.91
N ALA A 134 34.98 -13.94 36.75
CA ALA A 134 35.86 -12.90 36.22
C ALA A 134 37.00 -13.46 35.34
N GLY A 135 37.82 -12.56 34.80
CA GLY A 135 39.06 -12.89 34.09
C GLY A 135 38.88 -13.86 32.92
N GLY A 136 37.77 -13.77 32.18
CA GLY A 136 37.45 -14.66 31.07
C GLY A 136 36.89 -16.03 31.48
N GLY A 137 36.61 -16.23 32.77
CA GLY A 137 36.03 -17.46 33.31
C GLY A 137 34.60 -17.73 32.83
N THR A 138 34.15 -18.98 32.94
CA THR A 138 32.78 -19.39 32.63
C THR A 138 32.14 -20.10 33.82
N GLY A 139 31.05 -19.56 34.37
CA GLY A 139 30.37 -20.17 35.52
C GLY A 139 29.82 -21.56 35.18
N ILE A 140 28.81 -21.61 34.32
CA ILE A 140 28.20 -22.84 33.82
C ILE A 140 28.46 -22.95 32.33
N TRP A 141 29.06 -24.05 31.88
CA TRP A 141 29.23 -24.39 30.48
C TRP A 141 28.55 -25.73 30.17
N ILE A 142 27.52 -25.73 29.33
CA ILE A 142 26.89 -26.95 28.81
C ILE A 142 27.05 -27.02 27.30
N SER A 143 27.60 -28.13 26.80
CA SER A 143 27.73 -28.46 25.38
C SER A 143 26.92 -29.73 25.08
N GLY A 144 25.68 -29.54 24.63
CA GLY A 144 24.72 -30.62 24.34
C GLY A 144 23.28 -30.12 24.19
N GLY A 145 22.48 -30.84 23.42
CA GLY A 145 21.07 -30.50 23.19
C GLY A 145 20.13 -30.97 24.30
N ARG A 146 18.92 -30.42 24.34
CA ARG A 146 17.86 -30.76 25.32
C ARG A 146 18.25 -30.54 26.79
N ALA A 147 19.17 -29.62 27.06
CA ALA A 147 19.56 -29.30 28.43
C ALA A 147 18.47 -28.47 29.13
N LEU A 148 18.35 -28.62 30.45
CA LEU A 148 17.47 -27.83 31.32
C LEU A 148 18.30 -27.25 32.47
N ILE A 149 18.44 -25.93 32.51
CA ILE A 149 19.17 -25.19 33.54
C ILE A 149 18.17 -24.39 34.37
N LEU A 150 18.18 -24.56 35.69
CA LEU A 150 17.39 -23.76 36.65
C LEU A 150 18.35 -22.91 37.49
N LEU A 151 18.14 -21.60 37.52
CA LEU A 151 18.95 -20.62 38.24
C LEU A 151 18.09 -19.90 39.27
N ARG A 152 18.51 -19.94 40.54
CA ARG A 152 17.85 -19.25 41.68
C ARG A 152 18.83 -18.47 42.56
N ASP A 153 20.08 -18.38 42.11
CA ASP A 153 21.23 -17.88 42.85
C ASP A 153 21.48 -16.38 42.63
N ARG A 154 22.38 -15.81 43.43
CA ARG A 154 23.04 -14.53 43.16
C ARG A 154 24.37 -14.74 42.44
N LEU A 155 24.53 -14.06 41.31
CA LEU A 155 25.70 -14.18 40.43
C LEU A 155 26.20 -12.80 40.00
N ALA A 156 27.50 -12.54 40.20
CA ALA A 156 28.23 -11.43 39.60
C ALA A 156 29.12 -11.96 38.47
N VAL A 157 29.04 -11.36 37.29
CA VAL A 157 29.84 -11.69 36.12
C VAL A 157 30.53 -10.42 35.64
N GLU A 158 31.85 -10.34 35.80
CA GLU A 158 32.64 -9.13 35.56
C GLU A 158 33.78 -9.41 34.59
N GLY A 159 34.13 -8.41 33.79
CA GLY A 159 35.34 -8.40 32.98
C GLY A 159 35.18 -9.04 31.61
N ALA A 160 35.97 -8.55 30.66
CA ALA A 160 35.91 -8.94 29.27
C ALA A 160 36.06 -10.47 29.07
N GLY A 161 35.12 -11.05 28.33
CA GLY A 161 35.12 -12.47 27.97
C GLY A 161 34.57 -13.41 29.04
N SER A 162 34.27 -12.91 30.24
CA SER A 162 33.63 -13.68 31.31
C SER A 162 32.18 -14.03 30.94
N ARG A 163 31.73 -15.24 31.28
CA ARG A 163 30.39 -15.74 30.99
C ARG A 163 29.74 -16.36 32.22
N GLY A 164 28.55 -15.91 32.60
CA GLY A 164 27.80 -16.56 33.68
C GLY A 164 27.35 -17.96 33.29
N VAL A 165 26.60 -18.04 32.18
CA VAL A 165 26.12 -19.29 31.58
C VAL A 165 26.44 -19.31 30.09
N LEU A 166 27.07 -20.38 29.62
CA LEU A 166 27.30 -20.69 28.22
C LEU A 166 26.63 -22.02 27.86
N LEU A 167 25.59 -21.97 27.05
CA LEU A 167 24.84 -23.12 26.58
C LEU A 167 25.00 -23.27 25.07
N LYS A 168 25.66 -24.35 24.64
CA LYS A 168 25.84 -24.72 23.24
C LYS A 168 25.04 -25.97 22.93
N GLY A 169 23.90 -25.84 22.26
CA GLY A 169 23.05 -26.99 21.91
C GLY A 169 21.66 -26.60 21.44
N ARG A 170 20.96 -27.56 20.83
CA ARG A 170 19.60 -27.37 20.30
C ARG A 170 18.53 -27.74 21.33
N SER A 171 17.37 -27.10 21.26
CA SER A 171 16.17 -27.48 22.03
C SER A 171 16.37 -27.45 23.56
N SER A 172 17.19 -26.53 24.04
CA SER A 172 17.57 -26.43 25.46
C SER A 172 16.84 -25.27 26.14
N ARG A 173 16.74 -25.32 27.47
CA ARG A 173 15.98 -24.38 28.28
C ARG A 173 16.79 -23.88 29.46
N ILE A 174 16.72 -22.58 29.71
CA ILE A 174 17.29 -21.89 30.88
C ILE A 174 16.14 -21.18 31.58
N TYR A 175 15.91 -21.48 32.86
CA TYR A 175 14.92 -20.80 33.67
C TYR A 175 15.62 -20.11 34.83
N ARG A 176 15.47 -18.79 34.90
CA ARG A 176 15.79 -18.02 36.09
C ARG A 176 14.50 -17.71 36.82
N THR A 177 14.31 -18.34 37.97
CA THR A 177 13.05 -18.27 38.72
C THR A 177 13.14 -17.36 39.95
N GLY A 178 14.23 -16.58 40.07
CA GLY A 178 14.52 -15.67 41.17
C GLY A 178 16.00 -15.26 41.22
N GLY A 179 16.39 -14.57 42.29
CA GLY A 179 17.77 -14.12 42.52
C GLY A 179 18.16 -12.86 41.72
N GLU A 180 19.43 -12.47 41.82
CA GLU A 180 20.00 -11.31 41.15
C GLU A 180 21.22 -11.72 40.31
N MET A 181 21.28 -11.28 39.05
CA MET A 181 22.47 -11.43 38.22
C MET A 181 22.99 -10.04 37.86
N GLN A 182 24.24 -9.77 38.21
CA GLN A 182 24.95 -8.55 37.86
C GLN A 182 25.97 -8.85 36.78
N VAL A 183 25.98 -8.07 35.71
CA VAL A 183 26.88 -8.23 34.56
C VAL A 183 27.59 -6.92 34.30
N SER A 184 28.92 -6.90 34.36
CA SER A 184 29.72 -5.67 34.18
C SER A 184 31.02 -5.83 33.41
N ASP A 185 31.60 -4.70 33.02
CA ASP A 185 32.97 -4.57 32.47
C ASP A 185 33.29 -5.46 31.26
N GLY A 186 32.33 -5.61 30.34
CA GLY A 186 32.50 -6.38 29.10
C GLY A 186 32.11 -7.85 29.20
N ALA A 187 31.48 -8.27 30.31
CA ALA A 187 31.02 -9.63 30.54
C ALA A 187 29.71 -9.98 29.80
N THR A 188 29.41 -11.28 29.72
CA THR A 188 28.11 -11.79 29.25
C THR A 188 27.41 -12.61 30.34
N GLY A 189 26.17 -12.27 30.69
CA GLY A 189 25.41 -13.01 31.72
C GLY A 189 25.04 -14.41 31.26
N ILE A 190 24.14 -14.50 30.27
CA ILE A 190 23.67 -15.76 29.68
C ILE A 190 23.95 -15.75 28.17
N GLU A 191 24.66 -16.76 27.67
CA GLU A 191 24.92 -16.95 26.25
C GLU A 191 24.35 -18.31 25.78
N GLY A 192 23.32 -18.27 24.94
CA GLY A 192 22.71 -19.43 24.30
C GLY A 192 23.04 -19.50 22.81
N LEU A 193 23.68 -20.59 22.40
CA LEU A 193 24.14 -20.84 21.03
C LEU A 193 23.50 -22.14 20.51
N GLY A 194 22.64 -22.01 19.50
CA GLY A 194 21.89 -23.11 18.92
C GLY A 194 20.43 -22.76 18.68
N ASP A 195 19.76 -23.57 17.86
CA ASP A 195 18.35 -23.39 17.53
C ASP A 195 17.44 -23.89 18.66
N LEU A 196 16.26 -23.29 18.78
CA LEU A 196 15.25 -23.66 19.79
C LEU A 196 15.76 -23.56 21.23
N VAL A 197 16.59 -22.55 21.53
CA VAL A 197 17.02 -22.24 22.89
C VAL A 197 16.00 -21.28 23.53
N TRP A 198 15.42 -21.68 24.66
CA TRP A 198 14.53 -20.84 25.45
C TRP A 198 15.23 -20.37 26.72
N ALA A 199 15.36 -19.05 26.90
CA ALA A 199 15.85 -18.47 28.14
C ALA A 199 14.74 -17.65 28.79
N THR A 200 14.27 -18.07 29.96
CA THR A 200 13.12 -17.47 30.64
C THR A 200 13.56 -16.84 31.95
N LEU A 201 13.26 -15.56 32.13
CA LEU A 201 13.35 -14.84 33.40
C LEU A 201 11.95 -14.71 33.99
N GLN A 202 11.54 -15.67 34.83
CA GLN A 202 10.18 -15.66 35.40
C GLN A 202 10.03 -14.59 36.50
N ALA A 203 11.08 -14.40 37.30
CA ALA A 203 11.15 -13.45 38.40
C ALA A 203 12.61 -13.13 38.72
N GLY A 204 12.84 -12.05 39.46
CA GLY A 204 14.19 -11.60 39.86
C GLY A 204 14.75 -10.51 38.97
N THR A 205 16.00 -10.12 39.23
CA THR A 205 16.63 -8.96 38.63
C THR A 205 17.85 -9.37 37.80
N LEU A 206 17.92 -8.86 36.57
CA LEU A 206 19.13 -8.87 35.74
C LEU A 206 19.61 -7.43 35.60
N SER A 207 20.79 -7.13 36.13
CA SER A 207 21.42 -5.80 36.09
C SER A 207 22.65 -5.86 35.19
N VAL A 208 22.67 -5.05 34.14
CA VAL A 208 23.75 -5.03 33.13
C VAL A 208 24.32 -3.62 33.07
N ARG A 209 25.63 -3.48 33.29
CA ARG A 209 26.29 -2.19 33.37
C ARG A 209 27.63 -2.18 32.62
N GLY A 210 27.98 -1.04 32.04
CA GLY A 210 29.31 -0.81 31.47
C GLY A 210 29.41 -1.19 30.00
N ASP A 211 30.31 -0.49 29.31
CA ASP A 211 30.51 -0.63 27.87
C ASP A 211 30.94 -2.07 27.51
N GLY A 212 30.35 -2.62 26.45
CA GLY A 212 30.61 -4.00 26.02
C GLY A 212 29.87 -5.09 26.81
N SER A 213 29.32 -4.80 27.99
CA SER A 213 28.56 -5.78 28.78
C SER A 213 27.25 -6.15 28.11
N THR A 214 26.89 -7.45 28.16
CA THR A 214 25.62 -7.94 27.61
C THR A 214 24.92 -8.88 28.57
N GLY A 215 23.65 -8.60 28.91
CA GLY A 215 22.90 -9.44 29.86
C GLY A 215 22.64 -10.84 29.29
N VAL A 216 21.96 -10.90 28.14
CA VAL A 216 21.65 -12.15 27.46
C VAL A 216 22.01 -12.07 25.98
N VAL A 217 22.67 -13.10 25.47
CA VAL A 217 22.96 -13.31 24.05
C VAL A 217 22.27 -14.59 23.61
N LEU A 218 21.37 -14.50 22.62
CA LEU A 218 20.81 -15.68 21.95
C LEU A 218 21.14 -15.65 20.46
N ARG A 219 21.74 -16.73 19.97
CA ARG A 219 22.06 -16.93 18.56
C ARG A 219 21.53 -18.28 18.08
N GLY A 220 20.52 -18.24 17.22
CA GLY A 220 19.93 -19.42 16.61
C GLY A 220 18.47 -19.21 16.25
N SER A 221 18.00 -20.00 15.28
CA SER A 221 16.65 -19.90 14.76
C SER A 221 15.63 -20.44 15.76
N ASN A 222 14.46 -19.79 15.83
CA ASN A 222 13.36 -20.16 16.74
C ASN A 222 13.74 -20.19 18.22
N SER A 223 14.83 -19.53 18.60
CA SER A 223 15.21 -19.29 19.98
C SER A 223 14.43 -18.07 20.52
N LEU A 224 14.13 -18.08 21.81
CA LEU A 224 13.26 -17.08 22.43
C LEU A 224 13.78 -16.73 23.84
N PHE A 225 13.86 -15.43 24.12
CA PHE A 225 13.95 -14.94 25.48
C PHE A 225 12.55 -14.57 26.01
N ASP A 226 12.19 -14.99 27.22
CA ASP A 226 10.87 -14.69 27.81
C ASP A 226 11.04 -14.07 29.19
N ALA A 227 10.56 -12.84 29.38
CA ALA A 227 10.61 -12.12 30.66
C ALA A 227 9.20 -12.04 31.26
N GLY A 228 8.98 -12.71 32.39
CA GLY A 228 7.70 -12.74 33.07
C GLY A 228 7.36 -11.40 33.77
N PRO A 229 6.10 -11.16 34.16
CA PRO A 229 5.66 -9.90 34.77
C PRO A 229 6.39 -9.52 36.07
N GLY A 230 6.90 -10.50 36.82
CA GLY A 230 7.65 -10.29 38.06
C GLY A 230 9.15 -10.06 37.87
N SER A 231 9.62 -9.92 36.62
CA SER A 231 11.03 -9.73 36.30
C SER A 231 11.42 -8.27 36.13
N THR A 232 12.66 -7.95 36.47
CA THR A 232 13.26 -6.62 36.23
C THR A 232 14.57 -6.75 35.45
N LEU A 233 14.71 -5.96 34.40
CA LEU A 233 15.94 -5.81 33.63
C LEU A 233 16.43 -4.35 33.73
N ASN A 234 17.58 -4.14 34.36
CA ASN A 234 18.23 -2.83 34.46
C ASN A 234 19.44 -2.79 33.53
N VAL A 235 19.52 -1.81 32.63
CA VAL A 235 20.60 -1.68 31.65
C VAL A 235 21.16 -0.27 31.70
N THR A 236 22.45 -0.12 32.05
CA THR A 236 23.07 1.19 32.24
C THR A 236 24.44 1.28 31.59
N ASP A 237 24.97 2.50 31.48
CA ASP A 237 26.35 2.80 31.08
C ASP A 237 26.78 2.10 29.78
N ARG A 238 26.02 2.31 28.69
CA ARG A 238 26.33 1.76 27.35
C ARG A 238 26.26 0.24 27.21
N ALA A 239 25.74 -0.46 28.23
CA ALA A 239 25.50 -1.90 28.15
C ALA A 239 24.32 -2.24 27.21
N VAL A 240 24.23 -3.53 26.85
CA VAL A 240 23.08 -4.09 26.12
C VAL A 240 22.37 -5.12 26.98
N GLY A 241 21.07 -4.95 27.20
CA GLY A 241 20.27 -5.91 27.97
C GLY A 241 20.21 -7.26 27.28
N LEU A 242 19.61 -7.28 26.09
CA LEU A 242 19.45 -8.47 25.25
C LEU A 242 20.05 -8.24 23.87
N ARG A 243 20.91 -9.16 23.41
CA ARG A 243 21.41 -9.21 22.04
C ARG A 243 20.94 -10.48 21.35
N LEU A 244 20.06 -10.32 20.37
CA LEU A 244 19.38 -11.41 19.68
C LEU A 244 19.83 -11.47 18.23
N VAL A 245 20.35 -12.62 17.79
CA VAL A 245 20.70 -12.87 16.40
C VAL A 245 19.82 -13.99 15.90
N THR A 246 18.87 -13.67 15.02
CA THR A 246 17.82 -14.60 14.53
C THR A 246 16.87 -15.18 15.59
N ALA A 247 16.99 -14.70 16.84
CA ALA A 247 16.16 -15.08 17.99
C ALA A 247 15.11 -14.00 18.30
N GLY A 248 14.01 -14.39 18.93
CA GLY A 248 12.94 -13.50 19.37
C GLY A 248 12.96 -13.21 20.87
N ALA A 249 12.06 -12.34 21.32
CA ALA A 249 11.77 -12.15 22.74
C ALA A 249 10.30 -11.80 23.03
N SER A 250 9.84 -12.18 24.21
CA SER A 250 8.56 -11.81 24.84
C SER A 250 8.87 -11.13 26.16
N LEU A 251 8.40 -9.90 26.35
CA LEU A 251 8.79 -9.04 27.48
C LEU A 251 7.55 -8.58 28.23
N ALA A 252 7.20 -9.23 29.34
CA ALA A 252 6.06 -8.87 30.18
C ALA A 252 6.47 -8.13 31.48
N GLY A 253 7.76 -8.09 31.81
CA GLY A 253 8.30 -7.47 33.03
C GLY A 253 8.58 -5.97 32.92
N ARG A 254 9.39 -5.46 33.85
CA ARG A 254 9.88 -4.08 33.85
C ARG A 254 11.29 -3.99 33.28
N ILE A 255 11.52 -3.06 32.38
CA ILE A 255 12.83 -2.79 31.79
C ILE A 255 13.18 -1.32 32.02
N MET A 256 14.36 -1.06 32.58
CA MET A 256 14.87 0.29 32.79
C MET A 256 16.22 0.45 32.08
N VAL A 257 16.30 1.44 31.22
CA VAL A 257 17.49 1.75 30.42
C VAL A 257 17.95 3.15 30.76
N THR A 258 19.24 3.34 31.06
CA THR A 258 19.81 4.66 31.28
C THR A 258 20.74 5.11 30.15
N ALA A 259 21.34 6.28 30.31
CA ALA A 259 22.13 6.96 29.28
C ALA A 259 23.13 6.03 28.56
N GLY A 260 23.11 6.10 27.23
CA GLY A 260 23.94 5.34 26.30
C GLY A 260 23.60 3.85 26.14
N ALA A 261 22.74 3.29 26.99
CA ALA A 261 22.45 1.85 27.00
C ALA A 261 21.32 1.46 26.03
N THR A 262 21.20 0.17 25.74
CA THR A 262 20.14 -0.38 24.87
C THR A 262 19.45 -1.56 25.55
N ALA A 263 18.11 -1.52 25.68
CA ALA A 263 17.35 -2.65 26.24
C ALA A 263 17.49 -3.91 25.38
N VAL A 264 17.10 -3.82 24.10
CA VAL A 264 17.11 -4.98 23.19
C VAL A 264 17.68 -4.60 21.84
N GLN A 265 18.66 -5.38 21.38
CA GLN A 265 19.25 -5.29 20.06
C GLN A 265 19.00 -6.57 19.28
N VAL A 266 18.25 -6.47 18.19
CA VAL A 266 17.95 -7.57 17.27
C VAL A 266 18.71 -7.40 15.96
N ARG A 267 19.37 -8.48 15.55
CA ARG A 267 20.06 -8.60 14.27
C ARG A 267 19.41 -9.73 13.47
N GLY A 268 18.65 -9.39 12.44
CA GLY A 268 18.11 -10.36 11.49
C GLY A 268 19.16 -10.74 10.46
N GLU A 269 19.26 -12.04 10.16
CA GLU A 269 20.12 -12.59 9.11
C GLU A 269 19.29 -13.36 8.08
N PRO A 270 19.78 -13.52 6.83
CA PRO A 270 19.05 -14.23 5.78
C PRO A 270 18.79 -15.70 6.12
N GLY A 271 17.65 -16.24 5.65
CA GLY A 271 17.34 -17.67 5.75
C GLY A 271 16.90 -18.15 7.14
N ALA A 272 17.01 -17.30 8.17
CA ALA A 272 16.42 -17.57 9.48
C ALA A 272 14.97 -17.03 9.55
N GLY A 273 14.13 -17.66 10.38
CA GLY A 273 12.76 -17.18 10.63
C GLY A 273 12.72 -15.71 11.11
N SER A 274 11.56 -15.07 11.02
CA SER A 274 11.39 -13.66 11.44
C SER A 274 11.64 -13.51 12.95
N ALA A 275 12.78 -12.91 13.31
CA ALA A 275 13.14 -12.59 14.69
C ALA A 275 12.15 -11.55 15.25
N THR A 276 11.24 -11.98 16.11
CA THR A 276 10.17 -11.14 16.64
C THR A 276 10.43 -10.79 18.11
N VAL A 277 10.39 -9.51 18.46
CA VAL A 277 10.47 -9.03 19.85
C VAL A 277 9.18 -8.30 20.20
N VAL A 278 8.55 -8.70 21.31
CA VAL A 278 7.29 -8.14 21.77
C VAL A 278 7.44 -7.58 23.19
N ASN A 279 7.13 -6.29 23.37
CA ASN A 279 6.83 -5.72 24.68
C ASN A 279 5.35 -5.97 24.97
N GLU A 280 5.05 -6.92 25.84
CA GLU A 280 3.70 -7.46 26.05
C GLU A 280 2.78 -6.50 26.80
N TYR A 281 1.48 -6.82 26.83
CA TYR A 281 0.51 -6.06 27.61
C TYR A 281 0.89 -5.98 29.09
N GLY A 282 0.78 -4.79 29.67
CA GLY A 282 1.15 -4.53 31.07
C GLY A 282 2.67 -4.40 31.33
N ALA A 283 3.51 -4.67 30.34
CA ALA A 283 4.94 -4.45 30.42
C ALA A 283 5.29 -2.95 30.39
N SER A 284 6.39 -2.59 31.04
CA SER A 284 6.91 -1.23 31.11
C SER A 284 8.38 -1.21 30.69
N LEU A 285 8.69 -0.44 29.65
CA LEU A 285 10.05 -0.13 29.23
C LEU A 285 10.30 1.36 29.38
N GLU A 286 11.25 1.73 30.23
CA GLU A 286 11.62 3.13 30.47
C GLU A 286 13.03 3.39 29.95
N THR A 287 13.21 4.41 29.11
CA THR A 287 14.53 4.90 28.68
C THR A 287 14.78 6.29 29.25
N ARG A 288 15.80 6.45 30.08
CA ARG A 288 16.12 7.68 30.81
C ARG A 288 17.53 8.18 30.46
N GLY A 289 17.66 9.46 30.16
CA GLY A 289 18.95 10.08 29.83
C GLY A 289 19.37 9.90 28.36
N PRO A 290 20.41 10.63 27.92
CA PRO A 290 20.77 10.73 26.51
C PRO A 290 21.30 9.41 25.94
N ALA A 291 21.00 9.16 24.67
CA ALA A 291 21.34 7.97 23.90
C ALA A 291 20.84 6.64 24.54
N ALA A 292 19.77 6.69 25.32
CA ALA A 292 19.09 5.49 25.83
C ALA A 292 18.10 4.95 24.78
N TYR A 293 18.22 3.66 24.44
CA TYR A 293 17.44 3.01 23.39
C TYR A 293 16.59 1.87 23.94
N GLY A 294 15.32 1.82 23.53
CA GLY A 294 14.39 0.74 23.86
C GLY A 294 14.65 -0.49 23.00
N LEU A 295 13.79 -0.72 22.00
CA LEU A 295 13.88 -1.86 21.10
C LEU A 295 14.50 -1.44 19.77
N VAL A 296 15.60 -2.09 19.38
CA VAL A 296 16.34 -1.78 18.16
C VAL A 296 16.43 -3.02 17.27
N GLY A 297 16.00 -2.90 16.01
CA GLY A 297 16.00 -3.98 15.03
C GLY A 297 16.82 -3.62 13.79
N SER A 298 17.71 -4.51 13.37
CA SER A 298 18.57 -4.29 12.20
C SER A 298 18.59 -5.50 11.28
N GLY A 299 18.41 -5.27 9.98
CA GLY A 299 18.67 -6.28 8.94
C GLY A 299 20.10 -6.13 8.42
N VAL A 300 20.80 -7.25 8.20
CA VAL A 300 22.21 -7.20 7.73
C VAL A 300 22.43 -7.60 6.28
N ALA A 301 21.44 -8.24 5.65
CA ALA A 301 21.47 -8.60 4.23
C ALA A 301 20.05 -8.86 3.69
N ALA A 302 19.94 -9.03 2.37
CA ALA A 302 18.71 -9.40 1.69
C ALA A 302 17.95 -10.53 2.37
N GLY A 303 16.63 -10.34 2.53
CA GLY A 303 15.76 -11.32 3.18
C GLY A 303 15.80 -11.31 4.72
N SER A 304 16.52 -10.39 5.37
CA SER A 304 16.41 -10.17 6.82
C SER A 304 15.01 -9.65 7.18
N LYS A 305 14.34 -10.27 8.17
CA LYS A 305 12.98 -9.89 8.60
C LYS A 305 12.78 -9.75 10.12
N PRO A 306 13.52 -8.88 10.84
CA PRO A 306 13.21 -8.58 12.23
C PRO A 306 11.87 -7.85 12.35
N MET A 307 11.10 -8.17 13.39
CA MET A 307 9.85 -7.50 13.74
C MET A 307 9.87 -7.09 15.21
N LEU A 308 9.61 -5.81 15.50
CA LEU A 308 9.44 -5.30 16.86
C LEU A 308 7.98 -4.95 17.09
N VAL A 309 7.41 -5.31 18.24
CA VAL A 309 6.01 -5.02 18.57
C VAL A 309 5.94 -4.44 19.98
N ASN A 310 5.29 -3.29 20.13
CA ASN A 310 4.94 -2.74 21.44
C ASN A 310 3.44 -2.90 21.70
N ARG A 311 3.05 -3.65 22.72
CA ARG A 311 1.68 -3.74 23.26
C ARG A 311 1.54 -3.11 24.64
N GLY A 312 2.65 -3.02 25.39
CA GLY A 312 2.73 -2.37 26.68
C GLY A 312 3.00 -0.87 26.62
N LEU A 313 3.68 -0.37 27.64
CA LEU A 313 4.15 1.01 27.74
C LEU A 313 5.64 1.10 27.41
N ILE A 314 6.00 2.06 26.54
CA ILE A 314 7.38 2.55 26.38
C ILE A 314 7.40 4.03 26.78
N ASP A 315 8.23 4.41 27.75
CA ASP A 315 8.40 5.80 28.21
C ASP A 315 9.83 6.28 27.95
N VAL A 316 9.96 7.28 27.08
CA VAL A 316 11.22 7.81 26.56
C VAL A 316 11.46 9.21 27.11
N ASP A 317 12.51 9.39 27.90
CA ASP A 317 12.90 10.70 28.45
C ASP A 317 14.42 10.89 28.45
N PRO A 318 14.99 11.38 27.34
CA PRO A 318 16.43 11.64 27.22
C PRO A 318 16.94 12.77 28.10
N ALA A 319 16.04 13.66 28.52
CA ALA A 319 16.37 14.83 29.33
C ALA A 319 16.11 14.57 30.84
N PHE A 320 15.85 13.32 31.20
CA PHE A 320 15.62 12.92 32.58
C PHE A 320 16.80 13.31 33.47
N HIS A 321 16.51 14.04 34.54
CA HIS A 321 17.46 14.48 35.55
C HIS A 321 16.84 14.30 36.95
N GLY A 322 17.67 14.16 37.96
CA GLY A 322 17.20 14.08 39.35
C GLY A 322 16.67 15.43 39.85
N ALA A 323 15.80 15.41 40.87
CA ALA A 323 15.33 16.64 41.51
C ALA A 323 16.52 17.50 41.99
N GLY A 324 16.53 18.78 41.62
CA GLY A 324 17.61 19.72 41.95
C GLY A 324 18.87 19.59 41.11
N GLN A 325 18.91 18.69 40.12
CA GLN A 325 19.99 18.63 39.13
C GLN A 325 19.68 19.56 37.95
N SER A 326 20.73 20.11 37.34
CA SER A 326 20.59 20.88 36.11
C SER A 326 20.19 19.99 34.93
N TRP A 327 19.43 20.55 34.00
CA TRP A 327 19.11 19.89 32.73
C TRP A 327 20.39 19.53 31.95
N PRO A 328 20.44 18.35 31.31
CA PRO A 328 21.58 17.96 30.49
C PRO A 328 21.67 18.81 29.21
N ASP A 329 22.84 19.31 28.83
CA ASP A 329 22.99 20.08 27.59
C ASP A 329 22.98 19.15 26.35
N LEU A 330 21.77 18.71 25.96
CA LEU A 330 21.56 17.79 24.84
C LEU A 330 22.08 18.34 23.50
N PRO A 331 21.90 19.63 23.16
CA PRO A 331 22.50 20.21 21.95
C PRO A 331 24.02 20.06 21.88
N ALA A 332 24.72 20.17 23.00
CA ALA A 332 26.19 20.02 23.03
C ALA A 332 26.67 18.61 22.68
N LEU A 333 25.80 17.59 22.73
CA LEU A 333 26.13 16.23 22.30
C LEU A 333 26.26 16.10 20.77
N GLY A 334 25.76 17.08 20.00
CA GLY A 334 25.80 17.05 18.54
C GLY A 334 24.94 15.96 17.89
N LEU A 335 24.12 15.25 18.67
CA LEU A 335 23.21 14.23 18.18
C LEU A 335 21.92 14.86 17.65
N PRO A 336 21.37 14.38 16.53
CA PRO A 336 20.05 14.80 16.08
C PRO A 336 18.97 14.32 17.07
N GLY A 337 17.84 15.01 17.13
CA GLY A 337 16.77 14.71 18.09
C GLY A 337 16.31 13.25 18.11
N HIS A 338 16.30 12.61 16.95
CA HIS A 338 15.92 11.20 16.79
C HIS A 338 16.97 10.17 17.26
N GLU A 339 18.14 10.61 17.72
CA GLU A 339 19.19 9.76 18.32
C GLU A 339 19.41 10.06 19.81
N LEU A 340 18.75 11.09 20.36
CA LEU A 340 18.86 11.42 21.79
C LEU A 340 18.20 10.38 22.69
N GLY A 341 17.19 9.67 22.18
CA GLY A 341 16.63 8.48 22.79
C GLY A 341 15.44 8.01 21.98
N VAL A 342 15.27 6.69 21.89
CA VAL A 342 14.29 6.09 20.97
C VAL A 342 13.54 4.94 21.62
N GLY A 343 12.22 4.94 21.49
CA GLY A 343 11.38 3.83 21.93
C GLY A 343 11.55 2.60 21.04
N LEU A 344 11.21 2.75 19.74
CA LEU A 344 11.35 1.71 18.72
C LEU A 344 12.20 2.21 17.56
N SER A 345 13.25 1.47 17.18
CA SER A 345 14.10 1.83 16.04
C SER A 345 14.32 0.63 15.12
N VAL A 346 14.14 0.82 13.82
CA VAL A 346 14.43 -0.20 12.81
C VAL A 346 15.25 0.32 11.65
N SER A 347 16.18 -0.51 11.19
CA SER A 347 16.95 -0.22 9.97
C SER A 347 17.15 -1.44 9.09
N ALA A 348 16.98 -1.23 7.79
CA ALA A 348 17.19 -2.24 6.75
C ALA A 348 18.68 -2.32 6.33
N PRO A 349 19.08 -3.40 5.63
CA PRO A 349 20.40 -3.49 5.02
C PRO A 349 20.64 -2.36 4.02
N LEU A 350 21.91 -2.06 3.72
CA LEU A 350 22.30 -0.99 2.79
C LEU A 350 21.79 -1.19 1.36
N ASP A 351 21.54 -2.43 0.96
CA ASP A 351 20.99 -2.79 -0.36
C ASP A 351 19.47 -2.57 -0.49
N GLY A 352 18.79 -2.20 0.61
CA GLY A 352 17.35 -1.89 0.63
C GLY A 352 16.42 -3.09 0.51
N THR A 353 16.93 -4.33 0.58
CA THR A 353 16.17 -5.56 0.27
C THR A 353 15.68 -6.34 1.50
N GLY A 354 15.93 -5.82 2.71
CA GLY A 354 15.38 -6.36 3.96
C GLY A 354 13.96 -5.84 4.24
N GLN A 355 13.16 -6.60 4.97
CA GLN A 355 11.82 -6.20 5.43
C GLN A 355 11.84 -6.09 6.95
N VAL A 356 12.22 -4.93 7.48
CA VAL A 356 12.38 -4.71 8.92
C VAL A 356 11.26 -3.82 9.44
N HIS A 357 10.48 -4.31 10.40
CA HIS A 357 9.25 -3.65 10.82
C HIS A 357 9.21 -3.41 12.33
N ALA A 358 8.70 -2.26 12.76
CA ALA A 358 8.26 -2.05 14.14
C ALA A 358 6.80 -1.58 14.18
N ILE A 359 6.02 -2.12 15.11
CA ILE A 359 4.59 -1.81 15.27
C ILE A 359 4.33 -1.39 16.71
N ASN A 360 3.66 -0.26 16.89
CA ASN A 360 3.10 0.14 18.18
C ASN A 360 1.60 -0.17 18.20
N GLU A 361 1.17 -1.11 19.05
CA GLU A 361 -0.23 -1.41 19.38
C GLU A 361 -0.60 -0.91 20.79
N GLY A 362 0.39 -0.60 21.63
CA GLY A 362 0.26 -0.07 22.98
C GLY A 362 0.46 1.44 23.06
N SER A 363 1.19 1.87 24.09
CA SER A 363 1.46 3.29 24.34
C SER A 363 2.97 3.57 24.29
N ILE A 364 3.35 4.62 23.55
CA ILE A 364 4.68 5.22 23.60
C ILE A 364 4.52 6.65 24.10
N ILE A 365 5.23 7.01 25.17
CA ILE A 365 5.29 8.37 25.69
C ILE A 365 6.71 8.89 25.45
N VAL A 366 6.84 10.06 24.82
CA VAL A 366 8.13 10.72 24.60
C VAL A 366 8.11 12.07 25.30
N ARG A 367 9.08 12.29 26.18
CA ARG A 367 9.16 13.45 27.06
C ARG A 367 10.39 14.28 26.72
N HIS A 368 10.20 15.59 26.62
CA HIS A 368 11.24 16.62 26.46
C HIS A 368 12.04 16.59 25.15
N ALA A 369 12.63 15.44 24.78
CA ALA A 369 13.40 15.23 23.55
C ALA A 369 13.33 13.76 23.11
N GLY A 370 13.89 13.42 21.95
CA GLY A 370 13.94 12.04 21.46
C GLY A 370 12.87 11.72 20.41
N ALA A 371 12.79 10.44 20.07
CA ALA A 371 11.81 9.91 19.12
C ALA A 371 11.03 8.73 19.69
N GLY A 372 9.74 8.65 19.38
CA GLY A 372 8.93 7.48 19.73
C GLY A 372 9.30 6.28 18.86
N MET A 373 9.25 6.48 17.55
CA MET A 373 9.49 5.45 16.55
C MET A 373 10.39 5.97 15.42
N VAL A 374 11.40 5.20 15.00
CA VAL A 374 12.36 5.57 13.95
C VAL A 374 12.50 4.46 12.93
N ALA A 375 12.33 4.77 11.64
CA ALA A 375 12.68 3.91 10.52
C ALA A 375 13.84 4.50 9.70
N SER A 376 14.82 3.69 9.36
CA SER A 376 15.96 4.12 8.54
C SER A 376 16.30 3.15 7.41
N ARG A 377 16.47 3.66 6.20
CA ARG A 377 16.77 2.95 4.92
C ARG A 377 15.57 2.27 4.25
N PRO A 378 15.62 2.08 2.91
CA PRO A 378 14.56 1.41 2.17
C PRO A 378 14.32 -0.01 2.69
N GLY A 379 13.05 -0.38 2.87
CA GLY A 379 12.65 -1.67 3.45
C GLY A 379 12.48 -1.67 4.97
N ALA A 380 12.86 -0.59 5.67
CA ALA A 380 12.53 -0.38 7.08
C ALA A 380 11.22 0.41 7.23
N SER A 381 10.30 -0.05 8.09
CA SER A 381 9.11 0.72 8.42
C SER A 381 8.71 0.68 9.90
N VAL A 382 8.21 1.81 10.38
CA VAL A 382 7.55 1.92 11.69
C VAL A 382 6.07 2.24 11.52
N THR A 383 5.20 1.50 12.21
CA THR A 383 3.74 1.67 12.13
C THR A 383 3.14 1.93 13.51
N ASN A 384 2.41 3.03 13.66
CA ASN A 384 1.63 3.30 14.86
C ASN A 384 0.16 2.88 14.66
N ARG A 385 -0.30 1.96 15.51
CA ARG A 385 -1.69 1.48 15.64
C ARG A 385 -2.27 1.70 17.04
N GLY A 386 -1.45 2.19 17.97
CA GLY A 386 -1.82 2.54 19.34
C GLY A 386 -1.68 4.03 19.59
N LEU A 387 -1.21 4.41 20.79
CA LEU A 387 -0.96 5.79 21.18
C LEU A 387 0.53 6.13 21.13
N VAL A 388 0.87 7.26 20.50
CA VAL A 388 2.15 7.94 20.71
C VAL A 388 1.88 9.33 21.28
N SER A 389 2.31 9.61 22.50
CA SER A 389 2.10 10.90 23.17
C SER A 389 3.40 11.66 23.34
N LEU A 390 3.44 12.90 22.85
CA LEU A 390 4.54 13.84 23.05
C LEU A 390 4.21 14.77 24.20
N GLN A 391 5.10 14.85 25.19
CA GLN A 391 4.89 15.62 26.40
C GLN A 391 6.10 16.51 26.69
N SER A 392 5.84 17.72 27.15
CA SER A 392 6.85 18.56 27.80
C SER A 392 6.19 19.25 28.99
N ASN A 393 6.86 19.29 30.14
CA ASN A 393 6.42 20.14 31.25
C ASN A 393 6.81 21.60 30.98
N ALA A 394 6.31 22.51 31.83
CA ALA A 394 6.61 23.95 31.75
C ALA A 394 8.09 24.27 32.02
N ASP A 395 8.83 23.34 32.64
CA ASP A 395 10.23 23.52 33.05
C ASP A 395 11.25 23.15 31.96
N SER A 396 10.80 22.74 30.77
CA SER A 396 11.68 22.31 29.68
C SER A 396 12.50 23.49 29.10
N PRO A 397 13.82 23.34 28.88
CA PRO A 397 14.66 24.34 28.24
C PRO A 397 14.17 24.72 26.83
N PRO A 398 14.17 26.02 26.46
CA PRO A 398 13.74 26.49 25.13
C PRO A 398 14.49 25.84 23.95
N ALA A 399 15.74 25.39 24.18
CA ALA A 399 16.59 24.83 23.15
C ALA A 399 16.18 23.42 22.67
N TYR A 400 15.33 22.69 23.41
CA TYR A 400 14.94 21.32 23.03
C TYR A 400 13.79 21.26 22.03
N GLY A 401 13.19 22.40 21.68
CA GLY A 401 11.95 22.43 20.92
C GLY A 401 12.00 21.77 19.54
N ASN A 402 13.17 21.60 18.93
CA ASN A 402 13.30 20.90 17.64
C ASN A 402 13.71 19.42 17.75
N LEU A 403 13.81 18.87 18.96
CA LEU A 403 14.41 17.56 19.22
C LEU A 403 13.39 16.48 19.60
N LEU A 404 12.10 16.82 19.67
CA LEU A 404 11.02 15.95 20.14
C LEU A 404 10.10 15.50 18.98
N HIS A 405 10.12 14.21 18.67
CA HIS A 405 9.39 13.63 17.55
C HIS A 405 8.57 12.39 17.95
N ALA A 406 7.37 12.22 17.39
CA ALA A 406 6.62 10.97 17.59
C ALA A 406 7.11 9.88 16.63
N MET A 407 7.11 10.16 15.33
CA MET A 407 7.51 9.21 14.30
C MET A 407 8.52 9.83 13.34
N VAL A 408 9.58 9.07 13.03
CA VAL A 408 10.74 9.54 12.26
C VAL A 408 11.05 8.58 11.12
N ALA A 409 11.28 9.11 9.92
CA ALA A 409 11.68 8.34 8.74
C ALA A 409 12.96 8.92 8.10
N LEU A 410 14.00 8.10 7.92
CA LEU A 410 15.33 8.53 7.49
C LEU A 410 15.88 7.65 6.37
N ASN A 411 16.74 8.20 5.54
CA ASN A 411 17.50 7.52 4.50
C ASN A 411 16.65 6.64 3.55
N GLY A 412 15.37 6.95 3.34
CA GLY A 412 14.45 6.12 2.56
C GLY A 412 13.57 5.17 3.38
N GLY A 413 13.60 5.26 4.70
CA GLY A 413 12.69 4.54 5.61
C GLY A 413 11.25 5.05 5.53
N SER A 414 10.32 4.33 6.16
CA SER A 414 8.90 4.68 6.17
C SER A 414 8.31 4.77 7.58
N ALA A 415 7.56 5.83 7.86
CA ALA A 415 6.79 5.97 9.09
C ALA A 415 5.30 6.14 8.78
N ILE A 416 4.48 5.29 9.40
CA ILE A 416 3.05 5.13 9.10
C ILE A 416 2.24 5.28 10.39
N ASN A 417 1.43 6.32 10.51
CA ASN A 417 0.36 6.35 11.51
C ASN A 417 -0.90 5.74 10.88
N ASP A 418 -1.25 4.52 11.28
CA ASP A 418 -2.33 3.71 10.71
C ASP A 418 -3.72 4.23 11.11
N ASP A 419 -4.80 3.76 10.47
CA ASP A 419 -6.18 4.28 10.64
C ASP A 419 -6.64 4.36 12.12
N ILE A 420 -6.19 3.41 12.94
CA ILE A 420 -6.52 3.33 14.38
C ILE A 420 -5.46 3.98 15.28
N GLY A 421 -4.33 4.42 14.71
CA GLY A 421 -3.24 5.07 15.43
C GLY A 421 -3.58 6.50 15.87
N VAL A 422 -3.18 6.84 17.09
CA VAL A 422 -3.34 8.18 17.65
C VAL A 422 -1.96 8.76 17.99
N ILE A 423 -1.69 9.96 17.48
CA ILE A 423 -0.55 10.78 17.93
C ILE A 423 -1.11 11.97 18.69
N GLU A 424 -0.72 12.10 19.96
CA GLU A 424 -1.14 13.18 20.84
C GLU A 424 0.04 14.12 21.11
N VAL A 425 -0.02 15.35 20.63
CA VAL A 425 1.00 16.36 20.85
C VAL A 425 0.54 17.28 21.99
N ASN A 426 1.10 17.10 23.18
CA ASN A 426 0.77 17.87 24.39
C ASN A 426 1.90 18.84 24.77
N THR A 427 2.46 19.52 23.78
CA THR A 427 3.60 20.43 23.93
C THR A 427 3.57 21.45 22.81
N ALA A 428 4.16 22.63 23.00
CA ALA A 428 4.27 23.67 21.98
C ALA A 428 5.34 23.37 20.91
N TYR A 429 6.24 22.42 21.16
CA TYR A 429 7.42 22.23 20.30
C TYR A 429 7.56 20.82 19.71
N GLY A 430 6.87 19.83 20.26
CA GLY A 430 6.86 18.48 19.70
C GLY A 430 6.32 18.44 18.27
N LYS A 431 6.90 17.57 17.44
CA LYS A 431 6.45 17.30 16.06
C LYS A 431 5.95 15.87 15.93
N ALA A 432 4.75 15.69 15.38
CA ALA A 432 4.19 14.37 15.14
C ALA A 432 5.08 13.55 14.17
N PHE A 433 5.56 14.19 13.10
CA PHE A 433 6.40 13.53 12.11
C PHE A 433 7.72 14.28 11.87
N PHE A 434 8.74 13.53 11.47
CA PHE A 434 9.98 14.05 10.89
C PHE A 434 10.47 13.12 9.79
N ALA A 435 10.83 13.67 8.62
CA ALA A 435 11.43 12.90 7.54
C ALA A 435 12.43 13.71 6.73
N ASP A 436 13.46 13.02 6.22
CA ASP A 436 14.37 13.59 5.23
C ASP A 436 13.80 13.53 3.80
N ALA A 437 14.56 14.07 2.83
CA ALA A 437 14.11 14.23 1.45
C ALA A 437 13.92 12.92 0.65
N GLY A 438 14.25 11.75 1.21
CA GLY A 438 14.11 10.45 0.55
C GLY A 438 13.12 9.51 1.23
N SER A 439 12.63 9.87 2.42
CA SER A 439 11.84 9.00 3.29
C SER A 439 10.33 9.17 3.11
N THR A 440 9.56 8.19 3.57
CA THR A 440 8.10 8.15 3.40
C THR A 440 7.39 8.40 4.72
N LEU A 441 6.41 9.31 4.72
CA LEU A 441 5.49 9.54 5.82
C LEU A 441 4.06 9.27 5.35
N VAL A 442 3.32 8.48 6.11
CA VAL A 442 1.90 8.20 5.85
C VAL A 442 1.12 8.46 7.13
N ASN A 443 0.17 9.40 7.09
CA ASN A 443 -0.77 9.60 8.19
C ASN A 443 -2.19 9.23 7.73
N ARG A 444 -2.70 8.12 8.24
CA ARG A 444 -4.07 7.65 8.11
C ARG A 444 -4.86 7.77 9.42
N GLY A 445 -4.15 7.72 10.55
CA GLY A 445 -4.71 7.88 11.88
C GLY A 445 -4.93 9.33 12.32
N THR A 446 -5.25 9.48 13.60
CA THR A 446 -5.55 10.79 14.20
C THR A 446 -4.30 11.46 14.76
N VAL A 447 -4.11 12.75 14.46
CA VAL A 447 -3.13 13.62 15.13
C VAL A 447 -3.87 14.70 15.90
N ARG A 448 -3.59 14.82 17.20
CA ARG A 448 -4.21 15.79 18.09
C ARG A 448 -3.18 16.74 18.70
N LEU A 449 -3.62 17.95 18.98
CA LEU A 449 -2.91 18.98 19.74
C LEU A 449 -3.74 19.30 20.98
N HIS A 450 -3.21 19.00 22.17
CA HIS A 450 -3.90 19.21 23.44
C HIS A 450 -5.34 18.65 23.45
N GLY A 451 -5.50 17.42 22.95
CA GLY A 451 -6.78 16.70 22.86
C GLY A 451 -7.69 17.12 21.69
N SER A 452 -7.36 18.17 20.96
CA SER A 452 -8.14 18.65 19.81
C SER A 452 -7.55 18.16 18.48
N GLN A 453 -8.37 17.88 17.48
CA GLN A 453 -7.86 17.46 16.16
C GLN A 453 -6.96 18.54 15.53
N MET A 454 -5.75 18.14 15.13
CA MET A 454 -4.76 19.05 14.55
C MET A 454 -5.00 19.20 13.04
N ALA A 455 -4.92 20.43 12.51
CA ALA A 455 -4.96 20.67 11.07
C ALA A 455 -3.71 20.09 10.39
N ALA A 456 -3.86 19.53 9.19
CA ALA A 456 -2.76 18.86 8.46
C ALA A 456 -1.55 19.79 8.18
N ASN A 457 -1.79 21.09 8.02
CA ASN A 457 -0.77 22.12 7.78
C ASN A 457 -0.23 22.77 9.06
N HIS A 458 -0.64 22.31 10.25
CA HIS A 458 -0.13 22.86 11.50
C HIS A 458 1.38 22.59 11.62
N PRO A 459 2.22 23.56 12.05
CA PRO A 459 3.67 23.38 12.09
C PRO A 459 4.14 22.14 12.87
N GLN A 460 3.36 21.73 13.88
CA GLN A 460 3.63 20.58 14.74
C GLN A 460 3.20 19.24 14.15
N THR A 461 2.50 19.20 13.01
CA THR A 461 2.37 17.92 12.29
C THR A 461 3.74 17.45 11.82
N GLY A 462 4.65 18.38 11.48
CA GLY A 462 5.97 18.05 10.95
C GLY A 462 5.91 17.38 9.58
N LEU A 463 4.75 17.39 8.92
CA LEU A 463 4.61 17.04 7.53
C LEU A 463 5.35 18.09 6.69
N PRO A 464 6.11 17.70 5.65
CA PRO A 464 6.74 18.66 4.77
C PRO A 464 5.67 19.60 4.21
N GLN A 465 5.94 20.91 4.28
CA GLN A 465 5.06 21.93 3.71
C GLN A 465 4.70 21.56 2.26
N PRO A 466 3.45 21.79 1.82
CA PRO A 466 2.93 21.30 0.55
C PRO A 466 3.85 21.72 -0.61
N GLY A 467 4.59 20.75 -1.15
CA GLY A 467 5.67 21.01 -2.10
C GLY A 467 6.51 19.79 -2.49
N LYS A 468 6.42 18.67 -1.75
CA LYS A 468 7.06 17.40 -2.10
C LYS A 468 6.20 16.19 -1.68
N ALA A 469 5.01 16.04 -2.24
CA ALA A 469 4.21 14.82 -2.05
C ALA A 469 4.60 13.80 -3.13
N ARG A 470 5.35 12.77 -2.74
CA ARG A 470 5.46 11.52 -3.51
C ARG A 470 4.31 10.63 -3.03
N ALA A 471 3.56 10.06 -3.98
CA ALA A 471 2.46 9.17 -3.64
C ALA A 471 2.96 7.93 -2.88
N PRO A 472 2.20 7.42 -1.89
CA PRO A 472 2.59 6.25 -1.10
C PRO A 472 2.69 5.00 -1.98
N GLU A 473 3.77 4.23 -1.81
CA GLU A 473 3.89 2.89 -2.41
C GLU A 473 3.04 1.92 -1.57
N SER A 474 2.17 1.13 -2.22
CA SER A 474 1.37 0.09 -1.57
C SER A 474 1.92 -1.29 -1.95
N ASN A 475 1.94 -2.23 -1.00
CA ASN A 475 2.42 -3.60 -1.22
C ASN A 475 1.58 -4.42 -2.23
N ASP A 476 0.37 -3.96 -2.61
CA ASP A 476 -0.54 -4.65 -3.53
C ASP A 476 -0.81 -3.87 -4.83
N GLY A 477 -0.01 -2.83 -5.12
CA GLY A 477 -0.19 -1.97 -6.29
C GLY A 477 -1.43 -1.05 -6.27
N LEU A 478 -2.35 -1.16 -5.30
CA LEU A 478 -3.54 -0.30 -5.12
C LEU A 478 -3.30 0.85 -4.14
N VAL A 479 -3.31 2.08 -4.65
CA VAL A 479 -3.33 3.32 -3.87
C VAL A 479 -4.76 3.82 -3.74
N ILE A 480 -5.17 4.23 -2.53
CA ILE A 480 -6.47 4.87 -2.28
C ILE A 480 -6.22 6.33 -1.89
N ASN A 481 -6.77 7.26 -2.65
CA ASN A 481 -6.86 8.67 -2.26
C ASN A 481 -8.16 8.92 -1.49
N SER A 482 -8.06 8.98 -0.16
CA SER A 482 -9.18 9.22 0.77
C SER A 482 -9.22 10.64 1.35
N SER A 483 -8.35 11.56 0.91
CA SER A 483 -8.28 12.95 1.39
C SER A 483 -7.96 13.93 0.25
N PRO A 484 -8.32 15.21 0.29
CA PRO A 484 -7.99 16.13 -0.80
C PRO A 484 -6.48 16.22 -1.10
N TRP A 485 -6.07 15.93 -2.34
CA TRP A 485 -4.71 16.14 -2.82
C TRP A 485 -4.66 17.29 -3.82
N ASP A 486 -3.81 18.27 -3.54
CA ASP A 486 -3.43 19.31 -4.48
C ASP A 486 -2.09 18.94 -5.11
N LEU A 487 -2.05 18.75 -6.43
CA LEU A 487 -0.81 18.41 -7.13
C LEU A 487 0.05 19.64 -7.46
N SER A 488 -0.44 20.87 -7.26
CA SER A 488 0.30 22.11 -7.50
C SER A 488 1.00 22.20 -8.87
N GLY A 489 0.33 21.69 -9.92
CA GLY A 489 0.83 21.62 -11.30
C GLY A 489 1.61 20.35 -11.65
N ASN A 490 1.88 19.49 -10.67
CA ASN A 490 2.68 18.27 -10.86
C ASN A 490 1.88 17.12 -11.51
N ARG A 491 2.60 16.03 -11.80
CA ARG A 491 2.09 14.83 -12.47
C ARG A 491 2.02 13.68 -11.47
N LEU A 492 0.84 13.10 -11.31
CA LEU A 492 0.63 11.81 -10.65
C LEU A 492 0.69 10.71 -11.71
N VAL A 493 1.62 9.76 -11.57
CA VAL A 493 1.85 8.68 -12.55
C VAL A 493 1.37 7.35 -11.96
N ILE A 494 0.54 6.64 -12.72
CA ILE A 494 0.00 5.31 -12.44
C ILE A 494 0.52 4.39 -13.54
N ALA A 495 1.61 3.66 -13.32
CA ALA A 495 2.24 2.81 -14.33
C ALA A 495 2.46 1.42 -13.72
N GLY A 496 1.80 0.39 -14.28
CA GLY A 496 1.87 -0.97 -13.73
C GLY A 496 3.26 -1.62 -13.80
N ALA A 497 3.43 -2.73 -13.06
CA ALA A 497 4.56 -3.67 -12.95
C ALA A 497 5.97 -3.10 -12.67
N ASP A 498 6.37 -1.99 -13.29
CA ASP A 498 7.73 -1.44 -13.22
C ASP A 498 7.81 -0.12 -12.41
N GLN A 499 6.70 0.35 -11.82
CA GLN A 499 6.60 1.55 -10.98
C GLN A 499 5.56 1.37 -9.86
N ASN A 500 5.66 2.20 -8.82
CA ASN A 500 5.01 2.04 -7.51
C ASN A 500 3.45 2.06 -7.42
N ILE A 501 2.73 2.41 -8.50
CA ILE A 501 1.25 2.52 -8.48
C ILE A 501 0.68 1.81 -9.70
N GLU A 502 0.13 0.62 -9.47
CA GLU A 502 -0.56 -0.15 -10.51
C GLU A 502 -2.01 0.30 -10.67
N ARG A 503 -2.68 0.61 -9.55
CA ARG A 503 -4.07 1.03 -9.49
C ARG A 503 -4.22 2.21 -8.52
N LEU A 504 -5.01 3.21 -8.90
CA LEU A 504 -5.42 4.30 -8.02
C LEU A 504 -6.95 4.34 -7.92
N LEU A 505 -7.47 4.32 -6.69
CA LEU A 505 -8.86 4.60 -6.36
C LEU A 505 -8.95 5.98 -5.70
N ASN A 506 -9.59 6.94 -6.35
CA ASN A 506 -9.85 8.25 -5.77
C ASN A 506 -11.24 8.31 -5.13
N THR A 507 -11.33 8.33 -3.80
CA THR A 507 -12.60 8.53 -3.05
C THR A 507 -12.75 9.96 -2.53
N SER A 508 -11.74 10.82 -2.69
CA SER A 508 -11.75 12.22 -2.27
C SER A 508 -11.45 13.17 -3.44
N GLU A 509 -10.79 14.31 -3.20
CA GLU A 509 -10.47 15.31 -4.23
C GLU A 509 -9.03 15.15 -4.77
N LEU A 510 -8.87 15.25 -6.09
CA LEU A 510 -7.59 15.45 -6.79
C LEU A 510 -7.67 16.77 -7.57
N ARG A 511 -6.82 17.75 -7.27
CA ARG A 511 -6.87 19.05 -7.95
C ARG A 511 -5.52 19.57 -8.43
N ASN A 512 -5.58 20.52 -9.36
CA ASN A 512 -4.45 21.32 -9.85
C ASN A 512 -3.23 20.50 -10.31
N GLY A 513 -3.35 19.71 -11.37
CA GLY A 513 -2.21 18.96 -11.93
C GLY A 513 -2.58 18.02 -13.05
N ALA A 514 -1.83 16.94 -13.20
CA ALA A 514 -2.08 15.92 -14.21
C ALA A 514 -2.07 14.49 -13.64
N VAL A 515 -3.01 13.66 -14.07
CA VAL A 515 -3.01 12.21 -13.84
C VAL A 515 -2.56 11.52 -15.12
N LEU A 516 -1.52 10.70 -15.02
CA LEU A 516 -0.94 9.93 -16.12
C LEU A 516 -1.15 8.45 -15.84
N VAL A 517 -2.03 7.80 -16.59
CA VAL A 517 -2.27 6.36 -16.48
C VAL A 517 -1.48 5.66 -17.57
N GLY A 518 -0.36 5.01 -17.24
CA GLY A 518 0.44 4.19 -18.14
C GLY A 518 -0.27 2.90 -18.57
N LYS A 519 0.33 2.19 -19.55
CA LYS A 519 -0.17 0.88 -19.98
C LYS A 519 -0.21 -0.09 -18.78
N GLY A 520 -1.25 -0.90 -18.66
CA GLY A 520 -1.47 -1.80 -17.52
C GLY A 520 -1.97 -1.13 -16.24
N GLY A 521 -1.88 0.20 -16.13
CA GLY A 521 -2.40 0.95 -14.99
C GLY A 521 -3.93 1.05 -14.97
N GLY A 522 -4.51 1.16 -13.77
CA GLY A 522 -5.93 1.38 -13.55
C GLY A 522 -6.23 2.63 -12.71
N PHE A 523 -7.16 3.46 -13.16
CA PHE A 523 -7.64 4.61 -12.40
C PHE A 523 -9.15 4.56 -12.20
N THR A 524 -9.60 4.52 -10.95
CA THR A 524 -11.02 4.58 -10.57
C THR A 524 -11.29 5.87 -9.81
N ASN A 525 -12.31 6.63 -10.21
CA ASN A 525 -12.74 7.83 -9.53
C ASN A 525 -14.14 7.65 -8.92
N GLU A 526 -14.23 7.76 -7.61
CA GLU A 526 -15.44 7.82 -6.79
C GLU A 526 -15.64 9.19 -6.15
N GLY A 527 -14.60 10.01 -6.07
CA GLY A 527 -14.64 11.40 -5.60
C GLY A 527 -14.55 12.43 -6.74
N THR A 528 -13.74 13.47 -6.55
CA THR A 528 -13.65 14.62 -7.46
C THR A 528 -12.28 14.74 -8.11
N LEU A 529 -12.22 14.92 -9.43
CA LEU A 529 -11.08 15.53 -10.11
C LEU A 529 -11.43 16.98 -10.42
N ASP A 530 -10.67 17.94 -9.90
CA ASP A 530 -10.90 19.35 -10.16
C ASP A 530 -9.77 19.98 -10.99
N ARG A 531 -10.14 20.49 -12.17
CA ARG A 531 -9.25 21.11 -13.15
C ARG A 531 -8.01 20.28 -13.51
N MET A 532 -8.15 18.96 -13.56
CA MET A 532 -7.04 18.02 -13.77
C MET A 532 -6.82 17.69 -15.25
N ARG A 533 -5.55 17.60 -15.69
CA ARG A 533 -5.23 17.05 -17.01
C ARG A 533 -5.14 15.52 -16.91
N LEU A 534 -5.97 14.80 -17.65
CA LEU A 534 -5.90 13.33 -17.72
C LEU A 534 -5.15 12.87 -18.98
N VAL A 535 -4.17 12.01 -18.83
CA VAL A 535 -3.44 11.36 -19.93
C VAL A 535 -3.41 9.85 -19.67
N ALA A 536 -4.28 9.08 -20.32
CA ALA A 536 -4.48 7.67 -19.99
C ALA A 536 -4.21 6.73 -21.18
N ALA A 537 -3.13 5.97 -21.08
CA ALA A 537 -2.84 4.76 -21.83
C ALA A 537 -3.25 3.46 -21.10
N GLY A 538 -3.69 3.55 -19.84
CA GLY A 538 -4.31 2.49 -19.05
C GLY A 538 -5.81 2.70 -18.86
N SER A 539 -6.46 1.79 -18.13
CA SER A 539 -7.91 1.80 -17.93
C SER A 539 -8.35 2.92 -16.99
N VAL A 540 -9.46 3.58 -17.32
CA VAL A 540 -10.06 4.64 -16.50
C VAL A 540 -11.54 4.35 -16.28
N HIS A 541 -12.00 4.47 -15.03
CA HIS A 541 -13.40 4.38 -14.66
C HIS A 541 -13.81 5.58 -13.79
N ASN A 542 -14.72 6.42 -14.29
CA ASN A 542 -15.43 7.39 -13.47
C ASN A 542 -16.74 6.74 -13.00
N THR A 543 -16.84 6.42 -11.71
CA THR A 543 -18.02 5.75 -11.13
C THR A 543 -19.21 6.71 -11.03
N ARG A 544 -20.36 6.22 -10.57
CA ARG A 544 -21.58 7.02 -10.41
C ARG A 544 -21.46 8.18 -9.42
N SER A 545 -20.66 8.02 -8.35
CA SER A 545 -20.37 9.11 -7.40
C SER A 545 -19.27 10.05 -7.89
N GLY A 546 -18.51 9.62 -8.92
CA GLY A 546 -17.37 10.34 -9.42
C GLY A 546 -17.73 11.58 -10.26
N SER A 547 -17.01 12.68 -9.99
CA SER A 547 -17.08 13.93 -10.76
C SER A 547 -15.71 14.30 -11.31
N MET A 548 -15.62 14.65 -12.60
CA MET A 548 -14.38 15.10 -13.23
C MET A 548 -14.56 16.43 -13.94
N THR A 549 -13.86 17.46 -13.49
CA THR A 549 -13.63 18.70 -14.25
C THR A 549 -12.24 18.63 -14.86
N LEU A 550 -12.15 18.47 -16.19
CA LEU A 550 -10.85 18.38 -16.86
C LEU A 550 -10.22 19.78 -17.05
N SER A 551 -8.89 19.80 -17.11
CA SER A 551 -8.09 21.03 -17.16
C SER A 551 -8.52 21.97 -18.30
N PRO A 552 -8.73 23.28 -18.00
CA PRO A 552 -9.00 24.30 -19.01
C PRO A 552 -7.76 24.73 -19.81
N ASP A 553 -6.57 24.42 -19.29
CA ASP A 553 -5.32 24.93 -19.84
C ASP A 553 -4.67 23.94 -20.81
N ARG A 554 -4.91 22.63 -20.61
CA ARG A 554 -4.29 21.58 -21.43
C ARG A 554 -5.27 20.45 -21.75
N ALA A 555 -5.28 20.06 -23.02
CA ALA A 555 -6.07 18.94 -23.52
C ALA A 555 -5.73 17.62 -22.79
N SER A 556 -6.78 16.90 -22.40
CA SER A 556 -6.70 15.54 -21.88
C SER A 556 -6.71 14.53 -23.03
N SER A 557 -6.21 13.32 -22.80
CA SER A 557 -6.16 12.27 -23.82
C SER A 557 -6.32 10.87 -23.25
N VAL A 558 -7.04 10.01 -23.95
CA VAL A 558 -7.21 8.59 -23.65
C VAL A 558 -6.87 7.75 -24.88
N SER A 559 -5.97 6.78 -24.71
CA SER A 559 -5.64 5.78 -25.74
C SER A 559 -6.04 4.36 -25.37
N ALA A 560 -6.58 4.13 -24.16
CA ALA A 560 -7.15 2.85 -23.72
C ALA A 560 -8.66 2.97 -23.46
N ARG A 561 -9.23 2.09 -22.63
CA ARG A 561 -10.67 2.10 -22.29
C ARG A 561 -10.96 3.09 -21.16
N PHE A 562 -11.87 4.03 -21.41
CA PHE A 562 -12.46 4.93 -20.42
C PHE A 562 -13.96 4.64 -20.32
N ILE A 563 -14.45 4.32 -19.11
CA ILE A 563 -15.87 4.21 -18.81
C ILE A 563 -16.31 5.37 -17.90
N ASN A 564 -17.32 6.13 -18.34
CA ASN A 564 -18.00 7.12 -17.52
C ASN A 564 -19.37 6.61 -17.06
N SER A 565 -19.60 6.63 -15.75
CA SER A 565 -20.89 6.38 -15.11
C SER A 565 -21.31 7.52 -14.17
N GLY A 566 -20.48 8.56 -14.01
CA GLY A 566 -20.76 9.77 -13.23
C GLY A 566 -20.69 11.03 -14.09
N ALA A 567 -20.24 12.15 -13.54
CA ALA A 567 -20.23 13.44 -14.24
C ALA A 567 -18.85 13.82 -14.79
N ILE A 568 -18.79 14.32 -16.02
CA ILE A 568 -17.57 14.89 -16.63
C ILE A 568 -17.88 16.27 -17.21
N LYS A 569 -17.06 17.26 -16.86
CA LYS A 569 -17.08 18.61 -17.43
C LYS A 569 -15.84 18.83 -18.31
N LEU A 570 -16.08 19.25 -19.55
CA LEU A 570 -15.07 19.45 -20.59
C LEU A 570 -15.15 20.87 -21.13
N VAL A 571 -14.14 21.68 -20.81
CA VAL A 571 -13.99 23.03 -21.36
C VAL A 571 -12.89 23.11 -22.44
N GLN A 572 -12.16 22.01 -22.63
CA GLN A 572 -11.10 21.84 -23.63
C GLN A 572 -11.30 20.57 -24.46
N ARG A 573 -10.52 20.46 -25.54
CA ARG A 573 -10.48 19.27 -26.39
C ARG A 573 -10.05 18.03 -25.60
N PHE A 574 -10.79 16.95 -25.74
CA PHE A 574 -10.49 15.63 -25.19
C PHE A 574 -10.16 14.65 -26.31
N LYS A 575 -8.90 14.22 -26.40
CA LYS A 575 -8.42 13.33 -27.47
C LYS A 575 -8.68 11.87 -27.12
N VAL A 576 -9.33 11.13 -28.01
CA VAL A 576 -9.65 9.71 -27.84
C VAL A 576 -9.06 8.91 -29.01
N THR A 577 -8.07 8.08 -28.73
CA THR A 577 -7.54 7.10 -29.68
C THR A 577 -7.82 5.65 -29.24
N GLY A 578 -8.39 5.48 -28.04
CA GLY A 578 -8.91 4.21 -27.53
C GLY A 578 -10.45 4.17 -27.58
N VAL A 579 -11.07 3.65 -26.52
CA VAL A 579 -12.54 3.53 -26.42
C VAL A 579 -13.05 4.41 -25.27
N LEU A 580 -13.96 5.34 -25.57
CA LEU A 580 -14.68 6.12 -24.56
C LEU A 580 -16.15 5.71 -24.51
N VAL A 581 -16.63 5.22 -23.36
CA VAL A 581 -18.03 4.85 -23.16
C VAL A 581 -18.65 5.77 -22.12
N ASN A 582 -19.66 6.55 -22.51
CA ASN A 582 -20.58 7.18 -21.57
C ASN A 582 -21.73 6.19 -21.32
N GLN A 583 -21.69 5.49 -20.19
CA GLN A 583 -22.62 4.40 -19.88
C GLN A 583 -23.87 4.94 -19.15
N ALA A 584 -24.85 4.07 -18.87
CA ALA A 584 -26.06 4.46 -18.15
C ALA A 584 -25.75 5.13 -16.80
N GLY A 585 -26.36 6.30 -16.55
CA GLY A 585 -26.08 7.15 -15.38
C GLY A 585 -24.94 8.15 -15.56
N GLY A 586 -24.14 8.02 -16.64
CA GLY A 586 -23.08 8.97 -16.97
C GLY A 586 -23.60 10.25 -17.61
N GLU A 587 -22.99 11.38 -17.27
CA GLU A 587 -23.25 12.69 -17.87
C GLU A 587 -21.93 13.31 -18.35
N MET A 588 -21.94 13.86 -19.56
CA MET A 588 -20.84 14.70 -20.06
C MET A 588 -21.35 16.08 -20.46
N LEU A 589 -20.75 17.11 -19.87
CA LEU A 589 -21.09 18.52 -20.08
C LEU A 589 -19.92 19.21 -20.79
N LEU A 590 -20.17 19.76 -21.97
CA LEU A 590 -19.17 20.46 -22.78
C LEU A 590 -19.49 21.95 -22.86
N SER A 591 -18.47 22.79 -22.77
CA SER A 591 -18.59 24.22 -23.04
C SER A 591 -17.28 24.80 -23.57
N GLN A 592 -17.30 26.07 -24.00
CA GLN A 592 -16.13 26.78 -24.50
C GLN A 592 -15.43 26.04 -25.67
N ALA A 593 -14.21 25.52 -25.45
CA ALA A 593 -13.44 24.76 -26.43
C ALA A 593 -13.68 23.25 -26.39
N GLY A 594 -14.55 22.79 -25.47
CA GLY A 594 -14.92 21.40 -25.24
C GLY A 594 -15.25 20.65 -26.53
N SER A 595 -14.59 19.52 -26.76
CA SER A 595 -14.94 18.60 -27.84
C SER A 595 -14.27 17.25 -27.64
N ILE A 596 -14.93 16.16 -28.00
CA ILE A 596 -14.39 14.81 -27.99
C ILE A 596 -13.85 14.50 -29.39
N ARG A 597 -12.53 14.44 -29.52
CA ARG A 597 -11.85 14.18 -30.79
C ARG A 597 -11.44 12.73 -30.90
N TYR A 598 -12.04 11.98 -31.82
CA TYR A 598 -11.73 10.57 -32.02
C TYR A 598 -11.09 10.35 -33.41
N GLY A 599 -9.97 9.63 -33.50
CA GLY A 599 -9.26 9.37 -34.75
C GLY A 599 -8.22 8.26 -34.62
N GLN A 600 -7.67 7.77 -35.74
CA GLN A 600 -6.69 6.65 -35.77
C GLN A 600 -7.17 5.38 -35.03
N GLY A 601 -8.44 4.98 -35.22
CA GLY A 601 -9.03 3.80 -34.57
C GLY A 601 -9.71 4.05 -33.21
N GLY A 602 -9.75 5.31 -32.74
CA GLY A 602 -10.52 5.67 -31.55
C GLY A 602 -12.03 5.58 -31.78
N SER A 603 -12.77 5.15 -30.76
CA SER A 603 -14.24 5.05 -30.78
C SER A 603 -14.87 5.72 -29.57
N PHE A 604 -16.13 6.14 -29.74
CA PHE A 604 -16.95 6.57 -28.62
C PHE A 604 -18.35 5.96 -28.70
N ALA A 605 -18.96 5.74 -27.53
CA ALA A 605 -20.33 5.28 -27.40
C ALA A 605 -21.05 6.04 -26.30
N ASN A 606 -22.17 6.68 -26.63
CA ASN A 606 -23.05 7.32 -25.66
C ASN A 606 -24.31 6.50 -25.42
N HIS A 607 -24.56 6.11 -24.17
CA HIS A 607 -25.77 5.41 -23.72
C HIS A 607 -26.58 6.23 -22.70
N SER A 608 -26.18 7.47 -22.43
CA SER A 608 -26.81 8.35 -21.43
C SER A 608 -26.82 9.78 -21.97
N VAL A 609 -26.46 10.79 -21.19
CA VAL A 609 -26.56 12.20 -21.60
C VAL A 609 -25.19 12.79 -21.94
N VAL A 610 -25.09 13.42 -23.11
CA VAL A 610 -24.02 14.36 -23.43
C VAL A 610 -24.65 15.66 -23.88
N SER A 611 -24.30 16.77 -23.23
CA SER A 611 -24.79 18.09 -23.59
C SER A 611 -23.64 19.05 -23.83
N ALA A 612 -23.83 19.97 -24.78
CA ALA A 612 -22.88 21.01 -25.10
C ALA A 612 -23.58 22.34 -25.30
N ASP A 613 -23.04 23.38 -24.67
CA ASP A 613 -23.57 24.74 -24.76
C ASP A 613 -22.45 25.78 -24.58
N HIS A 614 -22.70 27.02 -24.95
CA HIS A 614 -21.74 28.14 -24.80
C HIS A 614 -20.37 27.87 -25.47
N ALA A 615 -20.34 27.65 -26.78
CA ALA A 615 -19.09 27.53 -27.54
C ALA A 615 -18.31 28.87 -27.53
N ASP A 616 -16.99 28.82 -27.36
CA ASP A 616 -16.11 30.00 -27.39
C ASP A 616 -15.87 30.55 -28.82
N HIS A 617 -16.15 29.73 -29.84
CA HIS A 617 -15.97 29.98 -31.25
C HIS A 617 -17.10 29.34 -32.05
N HIS A 618 -17.40 29.95 -33.19
CA HIS A 618 -18.48 29.52 -34.06
C HIS A 618 -18.23 28.13 -34.69
N GLY A 619 -19.28 27.30 -34.77
CA GLY A 619 -19.25 26.05 -35.53
C GLY A 619 -18.41 24.93 -34.92
N ARG A 620 -18.41 24.82 -33.58
CA ARG A 620 -17.84 23.67 -32.87
C ARG A 620 -18.73 22.45 -32.99
N ALA A 621 -18.22 21.29 -32.60
CA ALA A 621 -19.01 20.06 -32.52
C ALA A 621 -18.68 19.31 -31.23
N ILE A 622 -19.68 18.63 -30.65
CA ILE A 622 -19.48 17.72 -29.51
C ILE A 622 -18.41 16.70 -29.88
N TYR A 623 -18.57 16.07 -31.04
CA TYR A 623 -17.70 15.03 -31.56
C TYR A 623 -16.95 15.53 -32.80
N VAL A 624 -15.64 15.33 -32.83
CA VAL A 624 -14.81 15.66 -33.99
C VAL A 624 -14.07 14.41 -34.47
N ALA A 625 -14.47 13.87 -35.62
CA ALA A 625 -13.81 12.73 -36.24
C ALA A 625 -12.53 13.17 -36.96
N GLY A 626 -11.40 12.58 -36.59
CA GLY A 626 -10.13 12.67 -37.29
C GLY A 626 -10.04 11.70 -38.47
N PRO A 627 -8.94 11.73 -39.25
CA PRO A 627 -8.65 10.70 -40.25
C PRO A 627 -8.53 9.29 -39.63
N GLY A 628 -9.05 8.28 -40.34
CA GLY A 628 -8.98 6.85 -39.99
C GLY A 628 -10.33 6.17 -39.67
N ASN A 629 -10.27 4.93 -39.18
CA ASN A 629 -11.41 4.02 -38.89
C ASN A 629 -12.20 4.35 -37.60
N GLY A 630 -12.48 5.62 -37.31
CA GLY A 630 -13.19 5.99 -36.08
C GLY A 630 -14.68 5.61 -36.13
N VAL A 631 -15.23 5.10 -35.02
CA VAL A 631 -16.66 4.78 -34.89
C VAL A 631 -17.28 5.59 -33.75
N GLY A 632 -18.35 6.31 -34.05
CA GLY A 632 -19.16 7.04 -33.09
C GLY A 632 -20.56 6.47 -32.99
N THR A 633 -21.05 6.20 -31.78
CA THR A 633 -22.42 5.71 -31.56
C THR A 633 -23.15 6.53 -30.51
N ASN A 634 -24.43 6.79 -30.75
CA ASN A 634 -25.34 7.39 -29.80
C ASN A 634 -26.59 6.53 -29.64
N ALA A 635 -26.77 5.90 -28.49
CA ALA A 635 -28.03 5.28 -28.05
C ALA A 635 -28.74 6.10 -26.96
N GLY A 636 -28.10 7.15 -26.44
CA GLY A 636 -28.65 8.05 -25.42
C GLY A 636 -29.16 9.38 -25.99
N LEU A 637 -29.01 10.45 -25.19
CA LEU A 637 -29.38 11.82 -25.53
C LEU A 637 -28.14 12.67 -25.82
N LEU A 638 -28.13 13.32 -26.98
CA LEU A 638 -27.16 14.35 -27.35
C LEU A 638 -27.86 15.70 -27.45
N ILE A 639 -27.41 16.70 -26.70
CA ILE A 639 -27.93 18.06 -26.75
C ILE A 639 -26.83 19.00 -27.24
N ALA A 640 -27.05 19.68 -28.37
CA ALA A 640 -26.09 20.61 -28.95
C ALA A 640 -26.73 22.00 -29.14
N ARG A 641 -26.26 23.00 -28.38
CA ARG A 641 -26.77 24.38 -28.35
C ARG A 641 -25.64 25.40 -28.31
N GLY A 642 -25.98 26.69 -28.40
CA GLY A 642 -25.04 27.79 -28.14
C GLY A 642 -23.79 27.81 -29.02
N GLY A 643 -23.89 27.38 -30.29
CA GLY A 643 -22.78 27.33 -31.24
C GLY A 643 -22.11 25.96 -31.43
N TYR A 644 -22.67 24.91 -30.84
CA TYR A 644 -22.28 23.51 -31.07
C TYR A 644 -23.16 22.82 -32.12
N GLY A 645 -22.54 22.10 -33.06
CA GLY A 645 -23.13 20.95 -33.73
C GLY A 645 -22.84 19.66 -32.96
N VAL A 646 -23.37 18.54 -33.44
CA VAL A 646 -23.19 17.23 -32.77
C VAL A 646 -21.91 16.56 -33.24
N MET A 647 -21.73 16.39 -34.55
CA MET A 647 -20.57 15.72 -35.11
C MET A 647 -20.00 16.52 -36.28
N SER A 648 -18.69 16.61 -36.33
CA SER A 648 -17.96 17.14 -37.48
C SER A 648 -16.74 16.29 -37.81
N THR A 649 -16.32 16.21 -39.06
CA THR A 649 -14.94 15.78 -39.38
C THR A 649 -13.96 16.95 -39.20
N SER A 650 -12.72 16.66 -38.80
CA SER A 650 -11.61 17.61 -38.92
C SER A 650 -11.02 17.48 -40.33
N GLY A 651 -11.06 18.55 -41.13
CA GLY A 651 -10.51 18.51 -42.49
C GLY A 651 -9.05 18.05 -42.54
N SER A 652 -8.70 17.30 -43.58
CA SER A 652 -7.31 16.97 -43.92
C SER A 652 -6.78 18.00 -44.91
N PHE A 653 -5.67 18.66 -44.53
CA PHE A 653 -4.70 19.41 -45.35
C PHE A 653 -5.21 20.56 -46.26
N GLY A 654 -4.51 21.70 -46.16
CA GLY A 654 -4.71 22.83 -47.06
C GLY A 654 -4.55 22.46 -48.53
N GLN A 655 -5.24 23.20 -49.39
CA GLN A 655 -5.12 23.26 -50.85
C GLN A 655 -4.85 21.92 -51.57
N LEU A 656 -5.90 21.39 -52.20
CA LEU A 656 -5.78 20.45 -53.32
C LEU A 656 -4.75 20.99 -54.34
N PRO A 657 -3.64 20.29 -54.66
CA PRO A 657 -2.96 20.51 -55.91
C PRO A 657 -3.91 20.09 -57.03
N GLN A 658 -4.07 20.97 -58.02
CA GLN A 658 -4.72 20.68 -59.29
C GLN A 658 -3.96 19.54 -60.01
N SER A 659 -4.28 18.29 -59.72
CA SER A 659 -4.02 17.19 -60.64
C SER A 659 -4.96 16.04 -60.34
N VAL A 660 -5.76 15.73 -61.35
CA VAL A 660 -6.72 14.62 -61.37
C VAL A 660 -5.91 13.33 -61.46
N ALA A 661 -5.57 12.75 -60.30
CA ALA A 661 -5.25 11.34 -60.21
C ALA A 661 -6.39 10.67 -59.43
N PRO A 662 -6.94 9.53 -59.91
CA PRO A 662 -8.00 8.84 -59.18
C PRO A 662 -7.47 8.52 -57.78
N MET A 663 -8.18 8.99 -56.75
CA MET A 663 -7.88 8.70 -55.34
C MET A 663 -7.83 7.18 -55.18
N ARG A 664 -6.64 6.59 -55.30
CA ARG A 664 -6.36 5.25 -54.77
C ARG A 664 -6.73 5.29 -53.30
N GLU A 665 -7.52 4.32 -52.84
CA GLU A 665 -7.79 4.04 -51.43
C GLU A 665 -6.47 4.09 -50.65
N ARG A 666 -6.12 5.24 -50.09
CA ARG A 666 -4.92 5.39 -49.27
C ARG A 666 -5.23 4.75 -47.93
N SER A 667 -5.02 3.45 -47.82
CA SER A 667 -4.81 2.53 -46.67
C SER A 667 -5.33 2.84 -45.23
N GLY A 668 -5.90 3.99 -44.93
CA GLY A 668 -6.58 4.34 -43.67
C GLY A 668 -8.07 4.28 -43.93
N GLY A 669 -8.76 3.33 -43.32
CA GLY A 669 -10.16 3.09 -43.68
C GLY A 669 -11.14 4.14 -43.16
N ARG A 670 -12.41 3.84 -43.40
CA ARG A 670 -13.57 4.74 -43.31
C ARG A 670 -14.20 4.76 -41.92
N GLY A 671 -14.64 5.94 -41.49
CA GLY A 671 -15.40 6.11 -40.24
C GLY A 671 -16.92 6.09 -40.43
N ILE A 672 -17.65 5.93 -39.33
CA ILE A 672 -19.12 6.06 -39.31
C ILE A 672 -19.59 6.68 -37.99
N PHE A 673 -20.64 7.50 -38.07
CA PHE A 673 -21.42 7.94 -36.92
C PHE A 673 -22.82 7.34 -37.01
N ILE A 674 -23.25 6.66 -35.95
CA ILE A 674 -24.53 5.97 -35.86
C ILE A 674 -25.37 6.58 -34.74
N ASN A 675 -26.56 7.05 -35.08
CA ASN A 675 -27.57 7.49 -34.11
C ASN A 675 -28.68 6.45 -33.96
N GLN A 676 -28.89 5.98 -32.74
CA GLN A 676 -29.96 5.08 -32.29
C GLN A 676 -30.77 5.69 -31.12
N GLY A 677 -30.33 6.84 -30.59
CA GLY A 677 -31.00 7.60 -29.54
C GLY A 677 -31.54 8.94 -30.05
N LEU A 678 -31.64 9.93 -29.15
CA LEU A 678 -32.13 11.27 -29.46
C LEU A 678 -30.97 12.25 -29.66
N ILE A 679 -30.97 12.95 -30.79
CA ILE A 679 -30.21 14.16 -31.03
C ILE A 679 -31.16 15.35 -30.94
N ASP A 680 -30.93 16.24 -29.98
CA ASP A 680 -31.55 17.55 -29.85
C ASP A 680 -30.54 18.63 -30.26
N PHE A 681 -30.73 19.20 -31.45
CA PHE A 681 -29.82 20.19 -32.03
C PHE A 681 -30.52 21.54 -32.26
N THR A 682 -29.89 22.62 -31.78
CA THR A 682 -30.30 24.00 -32.08
C THR A 682 -29.25 24.70 -32.92
N ALA A 683 -29.60 25.09 -34.14
CA ALA A 683 -28.74 25.88 -35.00
C ALA A 683 -28.61 27.31 -34.47
N ASP A 684 -27.39 27.69 -34.09
CA ASP A 684 -27.03 29.01 -33.57
C ASP A 684 -25.54 29.28 -33.80
N LYS A 685 -25.11 30.55 -33.79
CA LYS A 685 -23.68 30.97 -33.82
C LYS A 685 -22.84 30.24 -34.89
N ARG A 686 -23.37 30.13 -36.12
CA ARG A 686 -22.82 29.42 -37.31
C ARG A 686 -22.67 27.90 -37.20
N ALA A 687 -23.09 27.26 -36.11
CA ALA A 687 -23.35 25.83 -36.12
C ALA A 687 -24.71 25.60 -36.78
N THR A 688 -24.70 25.35 -38.09
CA THR A 688 -25.93 25.15 -38.88
C THR A 688 -26.23 23.69 -39.16
N SER A 689 -25.37 22.76 -38.74
CA SER A 689 -25.54 21.34 -39.03
C SER A 689 -25.35 20.50 -37.78
N ALA A 690 -26.27 19.55 -37.55
CA ALA A 690 -26.16 18.60 -36.45
C ALA A 690 -25.00 17.63 -36.73
N LEU A 691 -25.05 16.91 -37.86
CA LEU A 691 -24.00 16.00 -38.30
C LEU A 691 -23.38 16.52 -39.60
N TYR A 692 -22.07 16.79 -39.61
CA TYR A 692 -21.40 17.45 -40.73
C TYR A 692 -20.05 16.85 -41.12
N VAL A 693 -19.98 16.20 -42.28
CA VAL A 693 -18.71 15.76 -42.89
C VAL A 693 -18.13 16.89 -43.76
N ARG A 694 -17.11 17.59 -43.26
CA ARG A 694 -16.37 18.65 -43.99
C ARG A 694 -15.12 18.08 -44.65
N SER A 695 -14.97 18.29 -45.96
CA SER A 695 -13.73 18.09 -46.76
C SER A 695 -12.83 16.95 -46.24
N HIS A 696 -13.37 15.74 -46.20
CA HIS A 696 -12.70 14.57 -45.63
C HIS A 696 -13.09 13.31 -46.42
N ALA A 697 -12.11 12.58 -46.95
CA ALA A 697 -12.38 11.32 -47.63
C ALA A 697 -12.67 10.23 -46.59
N SER A 698 -13.81 9.54 -46.71
CA SER A 698 -14.15 8.33 -45.94
C SER A 698 -14.78 8.54 -44.55
N HIS A 699 -15.97 9.15 -44.47
CA HIS A 699 -16.85 9.05 -43.30
C HIS A 699 -18.33 8.98 -43.68
N ASP A 700 -19.11 8.08 -43.08
CA ASP A 700 -20.54 7.93 -43.34
C ASP A 700 -21.38 8.35 -42.13
N LEU A 701 -22.65 8.69 -42.36
CA LEU A 701 -23.59 9.07 -41.31
C LEU A 701 -24.85 8.20 -41.40
N LEU A 702 -25.26 7.60 -40.28
CA LEU A 702 -26.44 6.76 -40.18
C LEU A 702 -27.33 7.23 -39.03
N ASN A 703 -28.56 7.61 -39.33
CA ASN A 703 -29.63 7.67 -38.34
C ASN A 703 -30.40 6.34 -38.39
N ASP A 704 -30.06 5.42 -37.49
CA ASP A 704 -30.54 4.03 -37.51
C ASP A 704 -31.93 3.87 -36.87
N HIS A 705 -32.46 2.64 -36.85
CA HIS A 705 -33.74 2.32 -36.22
C HIS A 705 -33.80 2.82 -34.77
N GLY A 706 -34.90 3.46 -34.39
CA GLY A 706 -35.09 4.09 -33.08
C GLY A 706 -34.42 5.47 -32.92
N GLY A 707 -33.48 5.82 -33.80
CA GLY A 707 -32.81 7.11 -33.79
C GLY A 707 -33.72 8.27 -34.17
N ILE A 708 -33.67 9.34 -33.38
CA ILE A 708 -34.39 10.59 -33.62
C ILE A 708 -33.40 11.74 -33.75
N ILE A 709 -33.52 12.53 -34.81
CA ILE A 709 -32.83 13.82 -34.96
C ILE A 709 -33.88 14.93 -34.92
N ALA A 710 -33.96 15.67 -33.82
CA ALA A 710 -34.79 16.84 -33.66
C ALA A 710 -33.96 18.10 -33.86
N MET A 711 -34.39 18.96 -34.78
CA MET A 711 -33.69 20.21 -35.09
C MET A 711 -34.53 21.43 -34.78
N ARG A 712 -33.86 22.47 -34.28
CA ARG A 712 -34.37 23.84 -34.13
C ARG A 712 -33.40 24.84 -34.76
N GLY A 713 -33.85 26.05 -35.03
CA GLY A 713 -33.09 27.16 -35.57
C GLY A 713 -33.19 27.32 -37.10
N ASN A 714 -33.11 28.58 -37.56
CA ASN A 714 -33.18 28.90 -38.98
C ASN A 714 -32.01 28.25 -39.76
N LYS A 715 -32.30 27.70 -40.93
CA LYS A 715 -31.32 27.07 -41.84
C LYS A 715 -30.56 25.86 -41.23
N ALA A 716 -31.14 25.21 -40.22
CA ALA A 716 -30.59 24.00 -39.63
C ALA A 716 -30.55 22.83 -40.63
N VAL A 717 -29.50 22.01 -40.57
CA VAL A 717 -29.32 20.81 -41.41
C VAL A 717 -29.07 19.58 -40.54
N ALA A 718 -29.80 18.49 -40.74
CA ALA A 718 -29.64 17.32 -39.86
C ALA A 718 -28.38 16.54 -40.23
N MET A 719 -28.26 16.15 -41.51
CA MET A 719 -27.12 15.40 -42.02
C MET A 719 -26.55 16.12 -43.24
N ARG A 720 -25.29 16.55 -43.16
CA ARG A 720 -24.59 17.24 -44.25
C ARG A 720 -23.28 16.57 -44.59
N SER A 721 -22.99 16.45 -45.88
CA SER A 721 -21.67 16.05 -46.38
C SER A 721 -21.21 16.94 -47.54
N ASP A 722 -19.96 17.36 -47.45
CA ASP A 722 -19.23 18.05 -48.52
C ASP A 722 -18.17 17.09 -49.13
N SER A 723 -18.37 15.77 -49.01
CA SER A 723 -17.46 14.70 -49.45
C SER A 723 -18.19 13.44 -49.99
N ASP A 724 -17.50 12.31 -50.12
CA ASP A 724 -17.93 10.99 -50.67
C ASP A 724 -18.85 10.15 -49.75
N SER A 725 -19.50 10.79 -48.78
CA SER A 725 -20.26 10.14 -47.70
C SER A 725 -21.57 9.50 -48.17
N GLN A 726 -21.92 8.38 -47.55
CA GLN A 726 -23.29 7.86 -47.49
C GLN A 726 -24.01 8.53 -46.31
N LEU A 727 -25.10 9.24 -46.61
CA LEU A 727 -26.02 9.76 -45.60
C LEU A 727 -27.26 8.86 -45.59
N VAL A 728 -27.49 8.13 -44.51
CA VAL A 728 -28.57 7.14 -44.44
C VAL A 728 -29.52 7.43 -43.28
N ASN A 729 -30.83 7.42 -43.56
CA ASN A 729 -31.88 7.53 -42.56
C ASN A 729 -32.77 6.27 -42.56
N ARG A 730 -32.78 5.56 -41.43
CA ARG A 730 -33.69 4.47 -41.05
C ARG A 730 -34.58 4.84 -39.85
N GLY A 731 -34.22 5.90 -39.12
CA GLY A 731 -34.97 6.46 -37.99
C GLY A 731 -35.87 7.64 -38.38
N THR A 732 -36.07 8.57 -37.45
CA THR A 732 -36.91 9.77 -37.66
C THR A 732 -36.09 11.06 -37.62
N ILE A 733 -36.35 11.97 -38.56
CA ILE A 733 -35.79 13.33 -38.58
C ILE A 733 -36.94 14.35 -38.50
N HIS A 734 -36.85 15.30 -37.57
CA HIS A 734 -37.80 16.40 -37.39
C HIS A 734 -37.15 17.75 -37.73
N LEU A 735 -37.67 18.43 -38.74
CA LEU A 735 -37.29 19.78 -39.12
C LEU A 735 -38.22 20.75 -38.41
N GLY A 736 -37.84 21.13 -37.18
CA GLY A 736 -38.62 22.00 -36.31
C GLY A 736 -39.73 21.26 -35.58
N GLU A 737 -40.25 21.90 -34.54
CA GLU A 737 -41.49 21.50 -33.89
C GLU A 737 -42.71 21.91 -34.72
N ARG A 738 -43.85 21.25 -34.48
CA ARG A 738 -45.09 21.58 -35.19
C ARG A 738 -45.51 23.01 -34.82
N GLY A 739 -45.69 23.87 -35.83
CA GLY A 739 -46.02 25.28 -35.63
C GLY A 739 -44.82 26.19 -35.39
N THR A 740 -43.59 25.71 -35.57
CA THR A 740 -42.39 26.55 -35.47
C THR A 740 -42.43 27.74 -36.45
N THR A 741 -41.89 28.88 -36.02
CA THR A 741 -41.67 30.07 -36.86
C THR A 741 -40.33 30.05 -37.58
N GLU A 742 -39.47 29.09 -37.26
CA GLU A 742 -38.16 28.89 -37.87
C GLU A 742 -38.32 28.36 -39.30
N THR A 743 -37.37 28.69 -40.18
CA THR A 743 -37.47 28.42 -41.61
C THR A 743 -36.14 27.96 -42.22
N GLY A 744 -36.19 27.44 -43.45
CA GLY A 744 -34.97 27.17 -44.22
C GLY A 744 -34.25 25.87 -43.87
N MET A 745 -34.82 25.01 -43.03
CA MET A 745 -34.20 23.76 -42.60
C MET A 745 -34.10 22.70 -43.72
N THR A 746 -33.11 21.81 -43.61
CA THR A 746 -32.87 20.69 -44.54
C THR A 746 -32.63 19.38 -43.79
N ALA A 747 -33.25 18.27 -44.19
CA ALA A 747 -33.00 16.99 -43.51
C ALA A 747 -31.62 16.43 -43.88
N MET A 748 -31.39 16.21 -45.18
CA MET A 748 -30.17 15.56 -45.68
C MET A 748 -29.63 16.35 -46.87
N MET A 749 -28.33 16.66 -46.84
CA MET A 749 -27.69 17.57 -47.79
C MET A 749 -26.34 17.04 -48.28
N LEU A 750 -26.17 16.97 -49.60
CA LEU A 750 -24.86 16.89 -50.25
C LEU A 750 -24.51 18.25 -50.88
N ARG A 751 -23.27 18.69 -50.74
CA ARG A 751 -22.80 19.96 -51.33
C ARG A 751 -21.90 19.79 -52.56
N GLN A 752 -21.29 18.63 -52.74
CA GLN A 752 -20.38 18.33 -53.84
C GLN A 752 -20.73 16.99 -54.48
N ASN A 753 -20.61 16.89 -55.81
CA ASN A 753 -20.85 15.66 -56.54
C ASN A 753 -19.58 14.79 -56.50
N MET A 754 -19.41 14.08 -55.39
CA MET A 754 -18.25 13.20 -55.17
C MET A 754 -18.59 11.75 -55.53
N PRO A 755 -17.65 10.98 -56.11
CA PRO A 755 -17.86 9.57 -56.41
C PRO A 755 -18.26 8.78 -55.15
N GLY A 756 -19.37 8.05 -55.21
CA GLY A 756 -19.86 7.24 -54.09
C GLY A 756 -20.63 8.00 -53.00
N ALA A 757 -20.77 9.33 -53.11
CA ALA A 757 -21.69 10.10 -52.27
C ALA A 757 -23.14 9.80 -52.63
N ILE A 758 -23.98 9.54 -51.63
CA ILE A 758 -25.40 9.25 -51.84
C ILE A 758 -26.22 9.57 -50.59
N ILE A 759 -27.43 10.09 -50.80
CA ILE A 759 -28.45 10.20 -49.75
C ILE A 759 -29.40 9.02 -49.88
N VAL A 760 -29.69 8.35 -48.75
CA VAL A 760 -30.63 7.23 -48.70
C VAL A 760 -31.60 7.43 -47.53
N ASN A 761 -32.87 7.60 -47.82
CA ASN A 761 -33.93 7.45 -46.83
C ASN A 761 -34.55 6.06 -47.02
N GLU A 762 -34.20 5.12 -46.14
CA GLU A 762 -34.64 3.73 -46.23
C GLU A 762 -36.12 3.57 -45.88
N ILE A 763 -36.68 2.38 -46.12
CA ILE A 763 -38.12 2.11 -45.97
C ILE A 763 -38.69 2.44 -44.59
N SER A 764 -37.90 2.29 -43.52
CA SER A 764 -38.29 2.65 -42.16
C SER A 764 -38.07 4.13 -41.82
N GLY A 765 -37.36 4.86 -42.68
CA GLY A 765 -36.98 6.24 -42.46
C GLY A 765 -38.16 7.19 -42.57
N ILE A 766 -38.33 8.06 -41.56
CA ILE A 766 -39.38 9.08 -41.52
C ILE A 766 -38.72 10.46 -41.47
N ILE A 767 -39.16 11.38 -42.34
CA ILE A 767 -38.76 12.78 -42.31
C ILE A 767 -40.01 13.64 -42.14
N ASN A 768 -40.09 14.39 -41.04
CA ASN A 768 -41.17 15.33 -40.77
C ASN A 768 -40.69 16.76 -41.03
N VAL A 769 -41.27 17.42 -42.03
CA VAL A 769 -40.96 18.79 -42.41
C VAL A 769 -42.01 19.73 -41.82
N ASN A 770 -41.74 20.27 -40.63
CA ASN A 770 -42.68 21.14 -39.91
C ASN A 770 -42.40 22.64 -40.13
N ALA A 771 -41.15 23.00 -40.40
CA ALA A 771 -40.73 24.38 -40.69
C ALA A 771 -41.14 24.83 -42.11
N ARG A 772 -41.44 26.13 -42.26
CA ARG A 772 -41.70 26.77 -43.57
C ARG A 772 -40.40 26.95 -44.36
N ARG A 773 -40.49 27.05 -45.68
CA ARG A 773 -39.33 27.20 -46.59
C ARG A 773 -38.26 26.13 -46.36
N SER A 774 -38.67 24.90 -46.07
CA SER A 774 -37.80 23.78 -45.70
C SER A 774 -37.99 22.59 -46.62
N HIS A 775 -36.96 21.75 -46.71
CA HIS A 775 -37.00 20.61 -47.61
C HIS A 775 -36.34 19.36 -47.02
N ALA A 776 -36.78 18.18 -47.45
CA ALA A 776 -36.16 16.93 -46.99
C ALA A 776 -34.74 16.79 -47.57
N PHE A 777 -34.57 17.03 -48.87
CA PHE A 777 -33.32 16.73 -49.57
C PHE A 777 -32.73 17.93 -50.32
N GLU A 778 -31.40 18.04 -50.30
CA GLU A 778 -30.62 18.98 -51.12
C GLU A 778 -29.41 18.26 -51.72
N LEU A 779 -29.22 18.41 -53.03
CA LEU A 779 -28.13 17.78 -53.78
C LEU A 779 -27.47 18.78 -54.73
N PRO A 780 -26.18 18.59 -55.08
CA PRO A 780 -25.58 19.26 -56.22
C PRO A 780 -26.06 18.60 -57.53
N GLN A 781 -25.85 19.28 -58.66
CA GLN A 781 -26.11 18.71 -59.98
C GLN A 781 -25.34 17.38 -60.17
N GLY A 782 -26.03 16.32 -60.56
CA GLY A 782 -25.47 14.98 -60.75
C GLY A 782 -25.30 14.14 -59.47
N GLY A 783 -25.69 14.67 -58.29
CA GLY A 783 -25.77 13.88 -57.05
C GLY A 783 -26.83 12.79 -57.10
N ARG A 784 -26.72 11.79 -56.21
CA ARG A 784 -27.63 10.63 -56.15
C ARG A 784 -28.44 10.61 -54.85
N LEU A 785 -29.73 10.32 -54.98
CA LEU A 785 -30.67 10.13 -53.87
C LEU A 785 -31.55 8.91 -54.11
N ILE A 786 -31.81 8.15 -53.04
CA ILE A 786 -32.80 7.08 -52.97
C ILE A 786 -33.72 7.36 -51.78
N ASN A 787 -35.00 7.62 -52.04
CA ASN A 787 -36.03 7.75 -51.03
C ASN A 787 -37.03 6.60 -51.13
N ARG A 788 -36.93 5.65 -50.21
CA ARG A 788 -37.90 4.57 -49.99
C ARG A 788 -38.76 4.80 -48.75
N GLY A 789 -38.35 5.70 -47.87
CA GLY A 789 -39.06 6.05 -46.65
C GLY A 789 -40.13 7.12 -46.83
N LEU A 790 -40.74 7.51 -45.71
CA LEU A 790 -41.86 8.44 -45.66
C LEU A 790 -41.40 9.88 -45.41
N VAL A 791 -41.78 10.80 -46.29
CA VAL A 791 -41.61 12.25 -46.09
C VAL A 791 -42.97 12.89 -45.83
N ARG A 792 -43.14 13.53 -44.68
CA ARG A 792 -44.37 14.21 -44.24
C ARG A 792 -44.16 15.72 -44.28
N LEU A 793 -44.87 16.40 -45.17
CA LEU A 793 -44.89 17.86 -45.26
C LEU A 793 -46.00 18.40 -44.34
N ARG A 794 -45.62 19.15 -43.30
CA ARG A 794 -46.52 19.59 -42.22
C ARG A 794 -46.30 21.07 -41.86
N CYS A 795 -45.77 21.87 -42.78
CA CYS A 795 -45.47 23.29 -42.56
C CYS A 795 -46.68 24.23 -42.64
N GLY A 796 -47.87 23.69 -42.93
CA GLY A 796 -49.14 24.45 -42.95
C GLY A 796 -49.35 25.32 -44.20
N ASP A 797 -48.39 25.34 -45.13
CA ASP A 797 -48.48 26.00 -46.44
C ASP A 797 -47.70 25.21 -47.51
N SER A 798 -47.58 25.76 -48.72
CA SER A 798 -46.84 25.15 -49.83
C SER A 798 -45.35 25.52 -49.87
N SER A 799 -44.81 26.13 -48.81
CA SER A 799 -43.42 26.61 -48.79
C SER A 799 -42.41 25.53 -48.46
N CYS A 800 -42.84 24.39 -47.90
CA CYS A 800 -41.98 23.23 -47.70
C CYS A 800 -42.16 22.15 -48.78
N GLY A 801 -41.12 21.37 -49.03
CA GLY A 801 -41.10 20.38 -50.10
C GLY A 801 -40.25 19.14 -49.80
N VAL A 802 -40.35 18.14 -50.68
CA VAL A 802 -39.46 16.97 -50.61
C VAL A 802 -38.05 17.34 -51.10
N PHE A 803 -37.98 18.06 -52.22
CA PHE A 803 -36.73 18.49 -52.85
C PHE A 803 -36.59 20.00 -52.75
N LYS A 804 -35.35 20.49 -52.57
CA LYS A 804 -35.05 21.93 -52.59
C LYS A 804 -35.42 22.61 -53.91
N ASP A 805 -35.03 21.98 -55.02
CA ASP A 805 -35.12 22.54 -56.37
C ASP A 805 -35.18 21.43 -57.44
N ALA A 806 -35.27 21.83 -58.70
CA ALA A 806 -35.32 20.91 -59.83
C ALA A 806 -34.03 20.09 -59.99
N ALA A 807 -32.87 20.64 -59.64
CA ALA A 807 -31.59 19.93 -59.70
C ALA A 807 -31.55 18.78 -58.67
N THR A 808 -32.05 19.02 -57.46
CA THR A 808 -32.21 17.99 -56.43
C THR A 808 -33.17 16.91 -56.89
N ARG A 809 -34.31 17.28 -57.49
CA ARG A 809 -35.26 16.30 -58.05
C ARG A 809 -34.66 15.44 -59.16
N ALA A 810 -33.82 16.02 -60.03
CA ALA A 810 -33.17 15.31 -61.11
C ALA A 810 -32.15 14.26 -60.62
N GLY A 811 -31.62 14.40 -59.40
CA GLY A 811 -30.72 13.42 -58.76
C GLY A 811 -31.43 12.26 -58.05
N ASP A 812 -32.77 12.29 -57.97
CA ASP A 812 -33.55 11.22 -57.38
C ASP A 812 -33.67 10.03 -58.34
N ILE A 813 -33.11 8.89 -57.95
CA ILE A 813 -33.18 7.64 -58.72
C ILE A 813 -34.14 6.63 -58.09
N SER A 814 -35.00 7.06 -57.15
CA SER A 814 -36.00 6.22 -56.50
C SER A 814 -36.86 5.46 -57.51
N GLY A 815 -37.11 4.18 -57.25
CA GLY A 815 -37.88 3.30 -58.15
C GLY A 815 -37.10 2.72 -59.34
N SER A 816 -35.86 3.16 -59.60
CA SER A 816 -35.01 2.54 -60.62
C SER A 816 -34.49 1.15 -60.20
N VAL A 817 -34.07 0.33 -61.17
CA VAL A 817 -33.41 -0.97 -60.91
C VAL A 817 -32.14 -0.78 -60.05
N ALA A 818 -31.36 0.27 -60.32
CA ALA A 818 -30.18 0.62 -59.55
C ALA A 818 -30.53 1.01 -58.10
N ALA A 819 -31.67 1.69 -57.89
CA ALA A 819 -32.18 1.94 -56.55
C ALA A 819 -32.66 0.65 -55.90
N ALA A 820 -33.39 -0.25 -56.56
CA ALA A 820 -33.83 -1.52 -55.97
C ALA A 820 -32.67 -2.43 -55.54
N ALA A 821 -31.60 -2.48 -56.33
CA ALA A 821 -30.39 -3.25 -56.03
C ALA A 821 -29.50 -2.63 -54.94
N TYR A 822 -29.72 -1.37 -54.57
CA TYR A 822 -28.91 -0.71 -53.55
C TYR A 822 -29.18 -1.30 -52.16
N GLN A 823 -28.13 -1.82 -51.52
CA GLN A 823 -28.12 -2.18 -50.12
C GLN A 823 -27.08 -1.33 -49.40
N PHE A 824 -27.50 -0.67 -48.32
CA PHE A 824 -26.53 0.00 -47.45
C PHE A 824 -25.69 -1.05 -46.73
N ALA A 825 -24.42 -1.17 -47.15
CA ALA A 825 -23.39 -1.90 -46.45
C ALA A 825 -22.42 -0.87 -45.85
N PRO A 826 -22.25 -0.83 -44.51
CA PRO A 826 -21.32 0.09 -43.89
C PRO A 826 -19.90 -0.16 -44.41
N ARG A 827 -19.26 0.88 -44.94
CA ARG A 827 -17.98 0.76 -45.63
C ARG A 827 -16.78 0.89 -44.68
N PHE A 828 -16.84 0.36 -43.46
CA PHE A 828 -15.79 0.47 -42.42
C PHE A 828 -15.19 -0.89 -42.03
N ARG A 829 -13.98 -0.92 -41.43
CA ARG A 829 -13.37 -2.13 -40.84
C ARG A 829 -13.84 -2.30 -39.40
N GLU A 830 -14.34 -3.49 -39.03
CA GLU A 830 -14.72 -3.81 -37.64
C GLU A 830 -13.58 -3.50 -36.65
N PRO A 831 -13.85 -2.84 -35.51
CA PRO A 831 -12.81 -2.54 -34.53
C PRO A 831 -12.26 -3.80 -33.83
N VAL A 832 -10.98 -3.72 -33.47
CA VAL A 832 -10.21 -4.74 -32.73
C VAL A 832 -10.90 -5.08 -31.39
N ALA A 833 -10.86 -6.37 -31.03
CA ALA A 833 -11.43 -7.02 -29.84
C ALA A 833 -11.63 -6.10 -28.61
N GLY A 834 -12.86 -6.04 -28.11
CA GLY A 834 -13.31 -5.16 -27.03
C GLY A 834 -14.78 -4.74 -27.14
N HIS A 835 -15.43 -5.07 -28.27
CA HIS A 835 -16.88 -5.07 -28.41
C HIS A 835 -17.49 -6.23 -27.60
N GLU A 836 -17.55 -6.09 -26.28
CA GLU A 836 -18.67 -6.71 -25.59
C GLU A 836 -19.92 -5.96 -26.03
N GLN A 837 -20.56 -6.46 -27.08
CA GLN A 837 -21.95 -6.19 -27.39
C GLN A 837 -22.82 -6.98 -26.40
N ARG A 838 -22.57 -6.85 -25.10
CA ARG A 838 -23.60 -7.11 -24.08
C ARG A 838 -24.36 -5.81 -23.95
N VAL A 839 -25.38 -5.68 -24.80
CA VAL A 839 -26.49 -4.80 -24.50
C VAL A 839 -27.06 -5.28 -23.16
N ALA A 840 -26.75 -4.58 -22.08
CA ALA A 840 -27.40 -4.81 -20.80
C ALA A 840 -28.90 -4.59 -21.02
N ARG A 841 -29.68 -5.66 -20.90
CA ARG A 841 -31.14 -5.55 -20.89
C ARG A 841 -31.55 -5.05 -19.52
N SER A 842 -32.38 -4.01 -19.47
CA SER A 842 -33.01 -3.58 -18.22
C SER A 842 -34.26 -4.44 -18.01
N THR A 843 -34.23 -5.35 -17.03
CA THR A 843 -35.38 -6.17 -16.68
C THR A 843 -36.43 -5.30 -15.99
N LEU A 844 -37.66 -5.31 -16.51
CA LEU A 844 -38.80 -4.61 -15.92
C LEU A 844 -39.34 -5.42 -14.74
N ALA A 845 -38.68 -5.36 -13.59
CA ALA A 845 -39.15 -6.01 -12.36
C ALA A 845 -40.27 -5.19 -11.71
N GLY A 846 -41.45 -5.79 -11.49
CA GLY A 846 -42.58 -5.16 -10.79
C GLY A 846 -43.41 -4.18 -11.64
N TYR A 847 -43.22 -4.17 -12.97
CA TYR A 847 -44.04 -3.36 -13.87
C TYR A 847 -45.37 -4.07 -14.17
N VAL A 848 -46.49 -3.39 -13.92
CA VAL A 848 -47.85 -3.88 -14.19
C VAL A 848 -48.47 -3.06 -15.32
N ILE A 849 -48.95 -3.72 -16.38
CA ILE A 849 -49.70 -3.06 -17.45
C ILE A 849 -51.15 -2.84 -16.97
N GLY A 850 -51.54 -1.58 -16.79
CA GLY A 850 -52.91 -1.16 -16.47
C GLY A 850 -53.70 -0.71 -17.71
N THR A 851 -55.02 -0.55 -17.56
CA THR A 851 -55.92 -0.02 -18.58
C THR A 851 -55.97 1.51 -18.57
N ARG A 852 -55.88 2.12 -19.74
CA ARG A 852 -56.11 3.55 -19.94
C ARG A 852 -57.61 3.89 -19.83
N PRO A 853 -57.98 5.18 -19.60
CA PRO A 853 -59.39 5.60 -19.52
C PRO A 853 -60.22 5.32 -20.79
N ASP A 854 -59.56 5.07 -21.92
CA ASP A 854 -60.16 4.71 -23.22
C ASP A 854 -60.38 3.19 -23.39
N GLY A 855 -60.12 2.38 -22.34
CA GLY A 855 -60.31 0.93 -22.35
C GLY A 855 -59.18 0.14 -23.03
N GLN A 856 -58.11 0.80 -23.50
CA GLN A 856 -56.96 0.16 -24.14
C GLN A 856 -55.84 -0.14 -23.14
N ALA A 857 -54.97 -1.11 -23.44
CA ALA A 857 -53.79 -1.38 -22.64
C ALA A 857 -52.82 -0.16 -22.61
N GLY A 858 -52.23 0.11 -21.45
CA GLY A 858 -51.09 1.03 -21.33
C GLY A 858 -49.91 0.55 -22.17
N THR A 859 -49.19 1.48 -22.81
CA THR A 859 -48.03 1.15 -23.66
C THR A 859 -46.74 1.70 -23.05
N LEU A 860 -45.70 0.87 -22.98
CA LEU A 860 -44.33 1.28 -22.63
C LEU A 860 -43.42 1.02 -23.83
N SER A 861 -42.62 2.02 -24.22
CA SER A 861 -41.63 1.89 -25.28
C SER A 861 -40.24 2.30 -24.77
N GLY A 862 -39.23 1.46 -25.00
CA GLY A 862 -37.83 1.75 -24.68
C GLY A 862 -36.89 0.80 -25.41
N GLY A 863 -35.66 1.23 -25.66
CA GLY A 863 -34.61 0.37 -26.22
C GLY A 863 -34.08 -0.59 -25.14
N HIS A 864 -33.86 -1.85 -25.50
CA HIS A 864 -33.18 -2.84 -24.66
C HIS A 864 -33.91 -3.21 -23.34
N LEU A 865 -35.24 -3.26 -23.37
CA LEU A 865 -36.06 -3.74 -22.26
C LEU A 865 -36.16 -5.28 -22.27
N ASP A 866 -36.06 -5.91 -21.11
CA ASP A 866 -36.46 -7.31 -20.91
C ASP A 866 -37.81 -7.35 -20.17
N ALA A 867 -38.84 -7.77 -20.90
CA ALA A 867 -40.23 -7.80 -20.45
C ALA A 867 -40.63 -9.08 -19.71
N SER A 868 -39.69 -9.98 -19.42
CA SER A 868 -39.96 -11.25 -18.72
C SER A 868 -40.53 -11.07 -17.30
N GLY A 869 -40.32 -9.91 -16.67
CA GLY A 869 -40.87 -9.55 -15.34
C GLY A 869 -42.14 -8.71 -15.36
N VAL A 870 -42.70 -8.43 -16.54
CA VAL A 870 -43.94 -7.64 -16.68
C VAL A 870 -45.14 -8.51 -16.33
N THR A 871 -46.05 -7.98 -15.53
CA THR A 871 -47.32 -8.62 -15.20
C THR A 871 -48.49 -7.78 -15.72
N VAL A 872 -49.61 -8.44 -15.94
CA VAL A 872 -50.84 -7.82 -16.44
C VAL A 872 -51.86 -7.86 -15.30
N ASP A 873 -52.43 -6.71 -14.94
CA ASP A 873 -53.49 -6.66 -13.93
C ASP A 873 -54.72 -7.41 -14.46
N THR A 874 -55.30 -8.35 -13.71
CA THR A 874 -56.31 -9.32 -14.18
C THR A 874 -57.70 -8.72 -14.48
N GLY A 875 -57.78 -7.41 -14.77
CA GLY A 875 -59.01 -6.70 -15.13
C GLY A 875 -59.37 -6.70 -16.63
N PHE A 876 -58.63 -7.41 -17.48
CA PHE A 876 -58.87 -7.44 -18.93
C PHE A 876 -60.07 -8.33 -19.28
N VAL A 877 -60.99 -7.81 -20.11
CA VAL A 877 -62.12 -8.57 -20.68
C VAL A 877 -61.65 -9.24 -21.97
N ALA A 878 -62.09 -10.47 -22.23
CA ALA A 878 -61.70 -11.25 -23.41
C ALA A 878 -61.85 -10.44 -24.71
N GLY A 879 -60.73 -10.24 -25.43
CA GLY A 879 -60.66 -9.43 -26.66
C GLY A 879 -59.79 -8.17 -26.57
N THR A 880 -59.18 -7.89 -25.41
CA THR A 880 -58.04 -6.97 -25.23
C THR A 880 -56.74 -7.75 -25.18
#